data_AF-A0A8T2K2R4-F1
#
_entry.id   AF-A0A8T2K2R4-F1
#
_cell.length_a   1.000
_cell.length_b   1.000
_cell.length_c   1.000
_cell.angle_alpha   90.00
_cell.angle_beta   90.00
_cell.angle_gamma   90.00
#
_symmetry.space_group_name_H-M   'P 1'
#
loop_
_entity.id
_entity.type
_entity.pdbx_description
1 polymer ?
#
loop_
_entity_poly.entity_id
_entity_poly.type
_entity_poly.pdbx_seq_one_letter_code
_entity_poly.pdbx_strand_id
1 'polypeptide(L)'
;MVDTAYEKTRLILKQRLKRQKASPVDLLAYLKQPGANCRDAVKAADYMDITFHLLYHNVKNLFERPFNISDLLTESQMHSISTETGCTNQHHFTCHNSPYRTITGHCNNRKNPSLGASNTKFTRLLPAQYEDGLSLPRGWTENRPINGFPLPLARAVSNEIVSFPNENLILDEHRSQLFVHWGQWMDHDLDDTPDTPAKSTFVEGIDCETSCAKEPPCFPLRIPPNDPRIKNESDCIPFARSSPACNPRSPVREQMNGITSYIDGNQVYGSDSTLATQLRNRTNHLGLLAINKNFTDNGLAFLPFDTMNGDVCTITNSPGIPCFLAGDSRVSQQPGLMVLHTLFLRAHNTIAKKLHRLNPSWSGETLYLETRKIVGGIFQKITYKDWLPLLLGSEMPEVLPSYRSYEESVDPRVANVFTIAFRMGHTLIDPFVYRLAEDYRPLNPEPIVPLHKTFFNTWMLVNGGYNAWRRFCGLFAPRNVMELALVLNNRPLAEKFIKLYGTPENIDLWIGGVAEPRVHNGRIGKLLTCLIGNQFRRTRDGDRFFYEQPSVFSDAQRASIKKVTLARIICDNTKIMEVPKNVFLGNHYPRDFVRCSKIPKLDLNPWKVTKPRDGDSKDWTVGGEREERAKERREREAASVEVEEEMEEESRGAWE
;
A
#
# COMPACT_ATOMS: atom_id res chain seq x y z
N MET A 1 2.53 22.77 -19.44
CA MET A 1 2.97 23.04 -18.05
C MET A 1 3.09 21.75 -17.26
N VAL A 2 2.00 21.02 -17.02
CA VAL A 2 2.03 19.72 -16.30
C VAL A 2 2.93 18.69 -16.98
N ASP A 3 2.78 18.48 -18.29
CA ASP A 3 3.65 17.54 -19.05
C ASP A 3 5.13 17.84 -18.91
N THR A 4 5.50 19.11 -19.10
CA THR A 4 6.89 19.58 -18.98
C THR A 4 7.46 19.33 -17.59
N ALA A 5 6.67 19.58 -16.53
CA ALA A 5 7.08 19.34 -15.15
C ALA A 5 7.26 17.84 -14.86
N TYR A 6 6.39 16.99 -15.42
CA TYR A 6 6.47 15.53 -15.28
C TYR A 6 7.71 14.98 -15.99
N GLU A 7 7.96 15.42 -17.23
CA GLU A 7 9.12 15.01 -18.00
C GLU A 7 10.43 15.42 -17.31
N LYS A 8 10.51 16.68 -16.85
CA LYS A 8 11.66 17.18 -16.09
C LYS A 8 11.89 16.36 -14.82
N THR A 9 10.84 16.10 -14.05
CA THR A 9 10.94 15.28 -12.82
C THR A 9 11.44 13.87 -13.13
N ARG A 10 10.89 13.23 -14.16
CA ARG A 10 11.31 11.89 -14.60
C ARG A 10 12.78 11.86 -15.00
N LEU A 11 13.27 12.89 -15.70
CA LEU A 11 14.67 13.02 -16.07
C LEU A 11 15.57 13.20 -14.84
N ILE A 12 15.19 14.08 -13.90
CA ILE A 12 15.94 14.31 -12.65
C ILE A 12 16.00 13.04 -11.81
N LEU A 13 14.87 12.37 -11.59
CA LEU A 13 14.82 11.11 -10.85
C LEU A 13 15.73 10.05 -11.50
N LYS A 14 15.66 9.87 -12.82
CA LYS A 14 16.57 8.96 -13.55
C LYS A 14 18.04 9.34 -13.36
N GLN A 15 18.39 10.63 -13.37
CA GLN A 15 19.76 11.09 -13.15
C GLN A 15 20.23 10.85 -11.71
N ARG A 16 19.38 11.08 -10.71
CA ARG A 16 19.69 10.87 -9.29
C ARG A 16 19.87 9.40 -8.97
N LEU A 17 18.99 8.54 -9.48
CA LEU A 17 19.08 7.09 -9.31
C LEU A 17 20.40 6.54 -9.93
N LYS A 18 20.85 7.11 -11.05
CA LYS A 18 22.17 6.78 -11.65
C LYS A 18 23.38 7.16 -10.79
N ARG A 19 23.26 8.12 -9.85
CA ARG A 19 24.38 8.59 -9.00
C ARG A 19 24.67 7.69 -7.79
N GLN A 20 23.93 6.58 -7.60
CA GLN A 20 24.12 5.57 -6.54
C GLN A 20 24.19 6.12 -5.10
N LYS A 21 23.56 7.25 -4.83
CA LYS A 21 23.43 7.84 -3.48
C LYS A 21 22.00 8.35 -3.29
N ALA A 22 21.11 7.48 -2.82
CA ALA A 22 19.73 7.87 -2.49
C ALA A 22 19.71 8.51 -1.09
N SER A 23 19.16 9.73 -1.01
CA SER A 23 18.79 10.36 0.25
C SER A 23 17.44 9.84 0.76
N PRO A 24 17.12 9.97 2.05
CA PRO A 24 15.78 9.63 2.57
C PRO A 24 14.63 10.33 1.82
N VAL A 25 14.89 11.53 1.27
CA VAL A 25 13.90 12.28 0.47
C VAL A 25 13.65 11.57 -0.86
N ASP A 26 14.71 11.07 -1.53
CA ASP A 26 14.56 10.31 -2.78
C ASP A 26 13.77 9.01 -2.55
N LEU A 27 13.94 8.38 -1.37
CA LEU A 27 13.17 7.18 -0.97
C LEU A 27 11.66 7.48 -0.83
N LEU A 28 11.33 8.59 -0.16
CA LEU A 28 9.94 9.02 0.05
C LEU A 28 9.29 9.42 -1.27
N ALA A 29 10.01 10.16 -2.12
CA ALA A 29 9.53 10.57 -3.43
C ALA A 29 9.22 9.37 -4.32
N TYR A 30 10.05 8.31 -4.27
CA TYR A 30 9.84 7.06 -4.98
C TYR A 30 8.57 6.32 -4.51
N LEU A 31 8.39 6.13 -3.19
CA LEU A 31 7.20 5.45 -2.63
C LEU A 31 5.89 6.07 -3.04
N LYS A 32 5.89 7.39 -3.24
CA LYS A 32 4.70 8.16 -3.55
C LYS A 32 4.46 8.37 -5.04
N GLN A 33 5.33 7.82 -5.91
CA GLN A 33 5.07 7.85 -7.35
C GLN A 33 3.87 6.96 -7.70
N PRO A 34 2.88 7.50 -8.44
CA PRO A 34 1.76 6.70 -8.89
C PRO A 34 2.18 5.63 -9.91
N GLY A 35 1.52 4.47 -9.84
CA GLY A 35 1.58 3.40 -10.85
C GLY A 35 0.95 3.82 -12.19
N ALA A 36 1.03 2.98 -13.23
CA ALA A 36 0.67 3.34 -14.61
C ALA A 36 -0.70 4.02 -14.78
N ASN A 37 -1.81 3.34 -14.51
CA ASN A 37 -3.13 3.95 -14.69
C ASN A 37 -3.46 5.02 -13.63
N CYS A 38 -2.82 4.96 -12.47
CA CYS A 38 -2.89 6.03 -11.47
C CYS A 38 -2.21 7.31 -11.99
N ARG A 39 -1.13 7.22 -12.79
CA ARG A 39 -0.48 8.39 -13.40
C ARG A 39 -1.43 9.14 -14.31
N ASP A 40 -2.19 8.46 -15.15
CA ASP A 40 -3.15 9.13 -16.05
C ASP A 40 -4.25 9.82 -15.26
N ALA A 41 -4.72 9.18 -14.19
CA ALA A 41 -5.73 9.76 -13.31
C ALA A 41 -5.22 10.99 -12.53
N VAL A 42 -4.00 10.92 -12.00
CA VAL A 42 -3.32 12.05 -11.35
C VAL A 42 -3.07 13.18 -12.33
N LYS A 43 -2.63 12.86 -13.55
CA LYS A 43 -2.34 13.83 -14.61
C LYS A 43 -3.59 14.63 -14.99
N ALA A 44 -4.72 13.94 -15.18
CA ALA A 44 -6.01 14.58 -15.44
C ALA A 44 -6.42 15.52 -14.29
N ALA A 45 -6.25 15.07 -13.04
CA ALA A 45 -6.57 15.88 -11.88
C ALA A 45 -5.65 17.10 -11.73
N ASP A 46 -4.34 16.96 -12.00
CA ASP A 46 -3.38 18.06 -12.00
C ASP A 46 -3.71 19.08 -13.11
N TYR A 47 -4.11 18.64 -14.30
CA TYR A 47 -4.60 19.56 -15.33
C TYR A 47 -5.77 20.39 -14.83
N MET A 48 -6.76 19.76 -14.21
CA MET A 48 -7.94 20.44 -13.68
C MET A 48 -7.60 21.44 -12.57
N ASP A 49 -6.77 21.05 -11.60
CA ASP A 49 -6.32 21.90 -10.48
C ASP A 49 -5.54 23.11 -11.00
N ILE A 50 -4.64 22.92 -11.97
CA ILE A 50 -3.87 24.00 -12.59
C ILE A 50 -4.76 24.91 -13.45
N THR A 51 -5.73 24.37 -14.19
CA THR A 51 -6.69 25.19 -14.93
C THR A 51 -7.45 26.12 -13.99
N PHE A 52 -7.96 25.62 -12.85
CA PHE A 52 -8.63 26.45 -11.86
C PHE A 52 -7.70 27.50 -11.23
N HIS A 53 -6.46 27.14 -10.96
CA HIS A 53 -5.46 28.08 -10.47
C HIS A 53 -5.22 29.23 -11.46
N LEU A 54 -5.02 28.93 -12.74
CA LEU A 54 -4.81 29.93 -13.78
C LEU A 54 -6.02 30.84 -13.97
N LEU A 55 -7.23 30.25 -14.00
CA LEU A 55 -8.48 31.01 -14.10
C LEU A 55 -8.64 31.98 -12.92
N TYR A 56 -8.41 31.50 -11.69
CA TYR A 56 -8.44 32.34 -10.49
C TYR A 56 -7.44 33.50 -10.60
N HIS A 57 -6.18 33.22 -10.97
CA HIS A 57 -5.15 34.25 -11.07
C HIS A 57 -5.40 35.28 -12.18
N ASN A 58 -6.07 34.91 -13.26
CA ASN A 58 -6.41 35.82 -14.35
C ASN A 58 -7.53 36.80 -13.98
N VAL A 59 -8.48 36.38 -13.15
CA VAL A 59 -9.65 37.20 -12.80
C VAL A 59 -9.56 37.81 -11.40
N LYS A 60 -8.58 37.44 -10.57
CA LYS A 60 -8.48 37.90 -9.18
C LYS A 60 -8.49 39.42 -9.02
N ASN A 61 -7.92 40.16 -9.97
CA ASN A 61 -7.83 41.61 -9.91
C ASN A 61 -9.17 42.30 -10.23
N LEU A 62 -10.17 41.56 -10.72
CA LEU A 62 -11.50 42.07 -11.05
C LEU A 62 -12.46 42.04 -9.85
N PHE A 63 -12.07 41.40 -8.74
CA PHE A 63 -12.92 41.22 -7.56
C PHE A 63 -12.23 41.80 -6.32
N GLU A 64 -12.91 42.74 -5.65
CA GLU A 64 -12.41 43.36 -4.41
C GLU A 64 -12.57 42.45 -3.19
N ARG A 65 -13.42 41.43 -3.28
CA ARG A 65 -13.71 40.46 -2.21
C ARG A 65 -13.20 39.07 -2.60
N PRO A 66 -12.83 38.22 -1.63
CA PRO A 66 -12.57 36.81 -1.90
C PRO A 66 -13.76 36.19 -2.62
N PHE A 67 -13.47 35.49 -3.72
CA PHE A 67 -14.47 34.80 -4.54
C PHE A 67 -14.00 33.38 -4.82
N ASN A 68 -14.94 32.50 -5.15
CA ASN A 68 -14.62 31.15 -5.59
C ASN A 68 -14.67 31.10 -7.12
N ILE A 69 -13.65 30.52 -7.76
CA ILE A 69 -13.60 30.45 -9.22
C ILE A 69 -14.77 29.64 -9.80
N SER A 70 -15.32 28.67 -9.06
CA SER A 70 -16.49 27.92 -9.52
C SER A 70 -17.75 28.75 -9.64
N ASP A 71 -17.89 29.81 -8.82
CA ASP A 71 -19.09 30.64 -8.84
C ASP A 71 -19.14 31.49 -10.13
N LEU A 72 -18.00 31.59 -10.84
CA LEU A 72 -17.88 32.29 -12.12
C LEU A 72 -18.02 31.36 -13.33
N LEU A 73 -18.03 30.03 -13.13
CA LEU A 73 -18.08 29.04 -14.19
C LEU A 73 -19.48 28.45 -14.33
N THR A 74 -20.01 28.47 -15.54
CA THR A 74 -21.27 27.77 -15.87
C THR A 74 -21.07 26.25 -15.86
N GLU A 75 -22.16 25.49 -15.71
CA GLU A 75 -22.11 24.02 -15.81
C GLU A 75 -21.51 23.54 -17.14
N SER A 76 -21.79 24.24 -18.25
CA SER A 76 -21.20 23.94 -19.56
C SER A 76 -19.69 24.16 -19.57
N GLN A 77 -19.19 25.25 -18.98
CA GLN A 77 -17.75 25.52 -18.91
C GLN A 77 -17.05 24.50 -18.01
N MET A 78 -17.66 24.13 -16.87
CA MET A 78 -17.14 23.07 -16.00
C MET A 78 -17.09 21.71 -16.70
N HIS A 79 -18.10 21.38 -17.50
CA HIS A 79 -18.12 20.17 -18.31
C HIS A 79 -17.01 20.18 -19.37
N SER A 80 -16.85 21.29 -20.11
CA SER A 80 -15.77 21.44 -21.08
C SER A 80 -14.39 21.29 -20.43
N ILE A 81 -14.13 21.96 -19.30
CA ILE A 81 -12.87 21.81 -18.56
C ILE A 81 -12.67 20.35 -18.14
N SER A 82 -13.71 19.69 -17.61
CA SER A 82 -13.62 18.28 -17.20
C SER A 82 -13.32 17.34 -18.37
N THR A 83 -13.82 17.64 -19.56
CA THR A 83 -13.58 16.83 -20.77
C THR A 83 -12.16 17.04 -21.30
N GLU A 84 -11.72 18.29 -21.45
CA GLU A 84 -10.38 18.62 -21.95
C GLU A 84 -9.26 18.16 -21.01
N THR A 85 -9.52 18.16 -19.70
CA THR A 85 -8.56 17.65 -18.70
C THR A 85 -8.53 16.13 -18.62
N GLY A 86 -9.48 15.42 -19.23
CA GLY A 86 -9.61 13.96 -19.16
C GLY A 86 -10.28 13.44 -17.88
N CYS A 87 -10.79 14.33 -17.02
CA CYS A 87 -11.50 13.95 -15.80
C CYS A 87 -12.84 13.23 -16.07
N THR A 88 -13.48 13.44 -17.23
CA THR A 88 -14.70 12.70 -17.63
C THR A 88 -14.44 11.22 -17.91
N ASN A 89 -13.25 10.87 -18.42
CA ASN A 89 -12.90 9.49 -18.78
C ASN A 89 -12.79 8.56 -17.57
N GLN A 90 -12.64 9.11 -16.36
CA GLN A 90 -12.64 8.33 -15.10
C GLN A 90 -14.02 7.79 -14.71
N HIS A 91 -15.08 8.10 -15.47
CA HIS A 91 -16.47 7.75 -15.13
C HIS A 91 -17.14 6.75 -16.08
N HIS A 92 -16.47 6.28 -17.12
CA HIS A 92 -17.04 5.33 -18.08
C HIS A 92 -16.64 3.88 -17.75
N PHE A 93 -17.58 3.11 -17.20
CA PHE A 93 -17.42 1.67 -16.98
C PHE A 93 -18.76 0.94 -17.13
N THR A 94 -18.71 -0.29 -17.62
CA THR A 94 -19.88 -1.16 -17.78
C THR A 94 -19.87 -2.23 -16.70
N CYS A 95 -20.94 -2.33 -15.92
CA CYS A 95 -21.05 -3.33 -14.88
C CYS A 95 -21.70 -4.62 -15.38
N HIS A 96 -20.97 -5.73 -15.25
CA HIS A 96 -21.47 -7.07 -15.53
C HIS A 96 -21.91 -7.77 -14.24
N ASN A 97 -22.88 -8.67 -14.33
CA ASN A 97 -23.34 -9.47 -13.19
C ASN A 97 -22.33 -10.62 -12.92
N SER A 98 -21.18 -10.27 -12.36
CA SER A 98 -20.10 -11.20 -12.02
C SER A 98 -20.15 -11.63 -10.55
N PRO A 99 -19.87 -12.91 -10.23
CA PRO A 99 -19.71 -13.39 -8.86
C PRO A 99 -18.36 -12.97 -8.24
N TYR A 100 -17.49 -12.30 -9.00
CA TYR A 100 -16.17 -11.87 -8.57
C TYR A 100 -16.05 -10.34 -8.54
N ARG A 101 -15.15 -9.85 -7.68
CA ARG A 101 -14.78 -8.43 -7.64
C ARG A 101 -14.00 -8.06 -8.90
N THR A 102 -14.24 -6.85 -9.41
CA THR A 102 -13.32 -6.22 -10.36
C THR A 102 -11.97 -5.96 -9.68
N ILE A 103 -10.90 -5.77 -10.46
CA ILE A 103 -9.58 -5.40 -9.92
C ILE A 103 -9.59 -3.95 -9.39
N THR A 104 -10.33 -3.06 -10.06
CA THR A 104 -10.37 -1.63 -9.74
C THR A 104 -11.39 -1.26 -8.66
N GLY A 105 -12.13 -2.24 -8.10
CA GLY A 105 -13.20 -2.01 -7.12
C GLY A 105 -14.52 -1.48 -7.70
N HIS A 106 -14.56 -1.13 -8.99
CA HIS A 106 -15.77 -0.72 -9.68
C HIS A 106 -16.86 -1.80 -9.62
N CYS A 107 -18.13 -1.37 -9.71
CA CYS A 107 -19.29 -2.26 -9.75
C CYS A 107 -19.56 -3.06 -8.47
N ASN A 108 -18.89 -2.73 -7.35
CA ASN A 108 -19.29 -3.24 -6.05
C ASN A 108 -20.68 -2.71 -5.67
N ASN A 109 -20.84 -1.38 -5.60
CA ASN A 109 -22.14 -0.73 -5.46
C ASN A 109 -22.84 -0.67 -6.82
N ARG A 110 -24.09 -1.14 -6.95
CA ARG A 110 -24.77 -1.19 -8.26
C ARG A 110 -25.41 0.15 -8.63
N LYS A 111 -25.82 0.94 -7.64
CA LYS A 111 -26.37 2.29 -7.83
C LYS A 111 -25.31 3.33 -8.20
N ASN A 112 -24.14 3.27 -7.57
CA ASN A 112 -23.04 4.19 -7.83
C ASN A 112 -21.73 3.41 -7.97
N PRO A 113 -21.41 2.93 -9.20
CA PRO A 113 -20.41 1.89 -9.33
C PRO A 113 -18.96 2.33 -9.22
N SER A 114 -18.69 3.62 -9.02
CA SER A 114 -17.36 4.15 -8.65
C SER A 114 -17.14 4.25 -7.14
N LEU A 115 -18.16 3.99 -6.31
CA LEU A 115 -17.97 4.00 -4.85
C LEU A 115 -16.95 2.95 -4.43
N GLY A 116 -15.89 3.41 -3.75
CA GLY A 116 -14.79 2.58 -3.24
C GLY A 116 -13.81 2.09 -4.32
N ALA A 117 -13.95 2.54 -5.57
CA ALA A 117 -13.03 2.20 -6.64
C ALA A 117 -11.69 2.94 -6.51
N SER A 118 -10.64 2.36 -7.06
CA SER A 118 -9.32 2.98 -7.14
C SER A 118 -9.31 4.22 -8.04
N ASN A 119 -8.33 5.10 -7.82
CA ASN A 119 -8.17 6.38 -8.51
C ASN A 119 -9.37 7.33 -8.39
N THR A 120 -10.14 7.20 -7.30
CA THR A 120 -11.26 8.10 -6.98
C THR A 120 -10.95 8.94 -5.75
N LYS A 121 -11.70 10.04 -5.54
CA LYS A 121 -11.51 10.89 -4.36
C LYS A 121 -11.85 10.15 -3.07
N PHE A 122 -11.08 10.44 -2.02
CA PHE A 122 -11.50 10.09 -0.66
C PHE A 122 -12.85 10.71 -0.33
N THR A 123 -13.58 10.08 0.59
CA THR A 123 -14.79 10.69 1.15
C THR A 123 -14.43 11.62 2.31
N ARG A 124 -15.21 12.69 2.49
CA ARG A 124 -15.02 13.68 3.56
C ARG A 124 -16.07 13.43 4.64
N LEU A 125 -15.63 13.15 5.87
CA LEU A 125 -16.54 13.10 7.03
C LEU A 125 -16.92 14.52 7.51
N LEU A 126 -16.05 15.49 7.24
CA LEU A 126 -16.26 16.91 7.50
C LEU A 126 -15.76 17.71 6.28
N PRO A 127 -16.31 18.91 6.02
CA PRO A 127 -15.82 19.79 4.96
C PRO A 127 -14.31 20.05 5.06
N ALA A 128 -13.64 20.15 3.91
CA ALA A 128 -12.22 20.49 3.85
C ALA A 128 -11.96 21.89 4.42
N GLN A 129 -10.80 22.07 5.06
CA GLN A 129 -10.40 23.33 5.67
C GLN A 129 -9.05 23.79 5.12
N TYR A 130 -9.10 24.60 4.06
CA TYR A 130 -7.96 25.28 3.46
C TYR A 130 -7.86 26.73 3.90
N GLU A 131 -6.68 27.33 3.80
CA GLU A 131 -6.39 28.72 4.18
C GLU A 131 -7.13 29.73 3.30
N ASP A 132 -7.29 29.40 2.02
CA ASP A 132 -8.04 30.14 1.00
C ASP A 132 -9.46 29.58 0.78
N GLY A 133 -9.84 28.54 1.53
CA GLY A 133 -11.11 27.82 1.34
C GLY A 133 -11.14 26.90 0.11
N LEU A 134 -10.05 26.81 -0.67
CA LEU A 134 -10.00 26.09 -1.94
C LEU A 134 -8.94 24.99 -1.94
N SER A 135 -7.67 25.36 -1.81
CA SER A 135 -6.57 24.43 -2.00
C SER A 135 -5.34 24.76 -1.17
N LEU A 136 -5.08 26.00 -0.78
CA LEU A 136 -3.85 26.34 -0.06
C LEU A 136 -3.90 25.77 1.37
N PRO A 137 -2.93 24.95 1.79
CA PRO A 137 -2.92 24.39 3.14
C PRO A 137 -2.79 25.51 4.18
N ARG A 138 -3.34 25.30 5.37
CA ARG A 138 -3.13 26.23 6.49
C ARG A 138 -1.65 26.28 6.86
N GLY A 139 -1.13 27.49 7.09
CA GLY A 139 0.31 27.72 7.28
C GLY A 139 1.07 27.90 5.96
N TRP A 140 0.36 28.04 4.85
CA TRP A 140 0.95 28.46 3.58
C TRP A 140 1.46 29.88 3.68
N THR A 141 0.59 30.82 4.06
CA THR A 141 0.99 32.22 4.32
C THR A 141 1.64 32.32 5.70
N GLU A 142 2.88 32.83 5.74
CA GLU A 142 3.61 32.98 6.99
C GLU A 142 2.91 33.94 7.95
N ASN A 143 2.90 33.56 9.23
CA ASN A 143 2.33 34.35 10.33
C ASN A 143 0.83 34.69 10.18
N ARG A 144 0.13 34.13 9.18
CA ARG A 144 -1.32 34.29 9.05
C ARG A 144 -2.02 33.58 10.21
N PRO A 145 -2.79 34.29 11.06
CA PRO A 145 -3.48 33.65 12.16
C PRO A 145 -4.58 32.71 11.67
N ILE A 146 -4.62 31.51 12.23
CA ILE A 146 -5.72 30.55 12.12
C ILE A 146 -6.39 30.50 13.49
N ASN A 147 -7.66 30.88 13.56
CA ASN A 147 -8.41 30.99 14.83
C ASN A 147 -7.69 31.87 15.89
N GLY A 148 -7.07 32.97 15.45
CA GLY A 148 -6.40 33.93 16.34
C GLY A 148 -4.92 33.67 16.61
N PHE A 149 -4.35 32.54 16.15
CA PHE A 149 -2.94 32.20 16.39
C PHE A 149 -2.24 31.67 15.14
N PRO A 150 -0.94 31.95 14.92
CA PRO A 150 -0.16 31.31 13.86
C PRO A 150 0.03 29.81 14.18
N LEU A 151 0.03 28.97 13.15
CA LEU A 151 0.33 27.54 13.33
C LEU A 151 1.84 27.34 13.63
N PRO A 152 2.19 26.43 14.57
CA PRO A 152 3.58 26.10 14.82
C PRO A 152 4.19 25.35 13.62
N LEU A 153 5.51 25.44 13.47
CA LEU A 153 6.23 24.64 12.47
C LEU A 153 6.09 23.16 12.80
N ALA A 154 5.72 22.35 11.81
CA ALA A 154 5.57 20.90 12.00
C ALA A 154 6.84 20.24 12.56
N ARG A 155 8.02 20.69 12.12
CA ARG A 155 9.31 20.23 12.64
C ARG A 155 9.56 20.69 14.09
N ALA A 156 9.09 21.87 14.49
CA ALA A 156 9.18 22.32 15.88
C ALA A 156 8.34 21.46 16.81
N VAL A 157 7.08 21.19 16.42
CA VAL A 157 6.26 20.23 17.18
C VAL A 157 6.98 18.89 17.23
N SER A 158 7.56 18.48 16.09
CA SER A 158 8.40 17.28 15.99
C SER A 158 9.67 17.28 16.88
N ASN A 159 10.14 18.41 17.39
CA ASN A 159 11.31 18.44 18.25
C ASN A 159 10.91 18.52 19.72
N GLU A 160 9.84 19.26 20.02
CA GLU A 160 9.50 19.61 21.41
C GLU A 160 8.55 18.61 22.05
N ILE A 161 7.51 18.26 21.31
CA ILE A 161 6.43 17.44 21.85
C ILE A 161 6.72 15.98 21.61
N VAL A 162 7.33 15.78 20.45
CA VAL A 162 7.49 14.55 19.75
C VAL A 162 8.67 13.76 20.31
N SER A 163 9.78 14.43 20.52
CA SER A 163 10.96 13.73 20.94
C SER A 163 10.78 12.93 22.26
N PHE A 164 10.69 11.58 22.22
CA PHE A 164 10.84 10.69 23.40
C PHE A 164 12.02 9.68 23.37
N PRO A 165 12.73 9.49 24.49
CA PRO A 165 14.11 9.18 24.36
C PRO A 165 14.11 7.60 24.37
N ASN A 166 14.52 6.80 23.35
CA ASN A 166 14.38 5.36 23.35
C ASN A 166 15.26 4.58 24.38
N GLU A 167 15.99 5.19 25.36
CA GLU A 167 16.28 4.51 26.65
C GLU A 167 14.98 4.38 27.44
N ASN A 168 14.12 5.39 27.35
CA ASN A 168 12.77 5.40 27.88
C ASN A 168 11.76 4.70 26.96
N LEU A 169 12.20 3.90 25.97
CA LEU A 169 11.30 3.06 25.18
C LEU A 169 10.67 1.98 26.05
N ILE A 170 9.35 1.96 26.07
CA ILE A 170 8.58 0.91 26.73
C ILE A 170 7.94 0.04 25.65
N LEU A 171 8.42 -1.18 25.49
CA LEU A 171 7.85 -2.16 24.57
C LEU A 171 6.49 -2.66 25.07
N ASP A 172 5.59 -2.96 24.15
CA ASP A 172 4.29 -3.55 24.47
C ASP A 172 4.43 -5.06 24.75
N GLU A 173 4.45 -5.45 26.02
CA GLU A 173 4.56 -6.86 26.42
C GLU A 173 3.36 -7.74 26.00
N HIS A 174 2.27 -7.12 25.56
CA HIS A 174 1.00 -7.79 25.27
C HIS A 174 0.66 -7.79 23.77
N ARG A 175 1.47 -7.17 22.91
CA ARG A 175 1.33 -7.21 21.44
C ARG A 175 2.64 -7.61 20.79
N SER A 176 2.55 -8.42 19.76
CA SER A 176 3.73 -8.78 18.98
C SER A 176 4.03 -7.73 17.91
N GLN A 177 5.23 -7.77 17.33
CA GLN A 177 5.55 -6.97 16.14
C GLN A 177 4.66 -7.30 14.93
N LEU A 178 4.09 -8.51 14.86
CA LEU A 178 3.16 -8.86 13.80
C LEU A 178 1.83 -8.12 13.91
N PHE A 179 1.42 -7.67 15.10
CA PHE A 179 0.27 -6.79 15.27
C PHE A 179 0.48 -5.45 14.55
N VAL A 180 1.70 -4.91 14.63
CA VAL A 180 2.11 -3.66 13.99
C VAL A 180 2.17 -3.83 12.48
N HIS A 181 2.86 -4.88 12.01
CA HIS A 181 2.96 -5.17 10.58
C HIS A 181 1.60 -5.48 9.93
N TRP A 182 0.66 -6.10 10.67
CA TRP A 182 -0.70 -6.32 10.15
C TRP A 182 -1.50 -5.01 10.04
N GLY A 183 -1.27 -4.05 10.94
CA GLY A 183 -1.81 -2.70 10.80
C GLY A 183 -1.36 -2.04 9.50
N GLN A 184 -0.05 -2.04 9.23
CA GLN A 184 0.49 -1.55 7.96
C GLN A 184 -0.02 -2.34 6.74
N TRP A 185 -0.10 -3.67 6.85
CA TRP A 185 -0.62 -4.54 5.79
C TRP A 185 -2.06 -4.20 5.39
N MET A 186 -2.88 -3.78 6.35
CA MET A 186 -4.27 -3.35 6.11
C MET A 186 -4.38 -1.90 5.65
N ASP A 187 -3.49 -1.01 6.12
CA ASP A 187 -3.38 0.36 5.59
C ASP A 187 -3.15 0.33 4.08
N HIS A 188 -2.22 -0.54 3.65
CA HIS A 188 -1.87 -0.70 2.24
C HIS A 188 -2.95 -1.42 1.39
N ASP A 189 -4.01 -1.97 2.00
CA ASP A 189 -5.19 -2.48 1.28
C ASP A 189 -6.30 -1.43 1.20
N LEU A 190 -6.23 -0.35 1.98
CA LEU A 190 -7.32 0.61 2.15
C LEU A 190 -7.00 1.97 1.53
N ASP A 191 -5.79 2.47 1.73
CA ASP A 191 -5.39 3.74 1.15
C ASP A 191 -3.95 3.83 0.65
N ASP A 192 -3.83 4.52 -0.49
CA ASP A 192 -2.60 5.07 -1.00
C ASP A 192 -2.90 6.47 -1.54
N THR A 193 -2.28 7.48 -0.92
CA THR A 193 -2.35 8.84 -1.44
C THR A 193 -1.08 9.09 -2.25
N PRO A 194 -1.14 9.11 -3.60
CA PRO A 194 0.01 9.42 -4.43
C PRO A 194 0.41 10.90 -4.28
N ASP A 195 1.70 11.17 -4.45
CA ASP A 195 2.19 12.53 -4.66
C ASP A 195 1.97 12.92 -6.13
N THR A 196 1.94 14.23 -6.40
CA THR A 196 2.01 14.65 -7.81
C THR A 196 3.35 14.20 -8.42
N PRO A 197 3.33 13.59 -9.61
CA PRO A 197 4.53 13.26 -10.36
C PRO A 197 5.39 14.48 -10.70
N ALA A 198 4.81 15.69 -10.69
CA ALA A 198 5.59 16.91 -10.76
C ALA A 198 6.30 17.15 -9.42
N LYS A 199 7.63 16.97 -9.40
CA LYS A 199 8.49 17.48 -8.31
C LYS A 199 9.10 18.83 -8.67
N SER A 200 8.84 19.35 -9.87
CA SER A 200 9.11 20.74 -10.24
C SER A 200 7.83 21.58 -10.27
N THR A 201 7.88 22.84 -9.85
CA THR A 201 6.75 23.78 -9.97
C THR A 201 6.29 23.88 -11.43
N PHE A 202 4.98 24.00 -11.61
CA PHE A 202 4.37 23.99 -12.94
C PHE A 202 4.63 25.28 -13.74
N VAL A 203 4.91 26.38 -13.03
CA VAL A 203 5.12 27.72 -13.61
C VAL A 203 6.61 28.04 -13.72
N GLU A 204 7.33 28.03 -12.59
CA GLU A 204 8.74 28.48 -12.53
C GLU A 204 9.76 27.33 -12.66
N GLY A 205 9.31 26.07 -12.67
CA GLY A 205 10.19 24.91 -12.81
C GLY A 205 11.09 24.63 -11.60
N ILE A 206 10.76 25.15 -10.42
CA ILE A 206 11.53 24.99 -9.19
C ILE A 206 11.41 23.55 -8.69
N ASP A 207 12.54 22.86 -8.45
CA ASP A 207 12.56 21.49 -7.91
C ASP A 207 12.35 21.50 -6.39
N CYS A 208 11.26 20.89 -5.92
CA CYS A 208 10.86 20.81 -4.51
C CYS A 208 11.87 20.08 -3.63
N GLU A 209 12.76 19.28 -4.23
CA GLU A 209 13.75 18.48 -3.51
C GLU A 209 15.06 19.25 -3.29
N THR A 210 15.32 20.30 -4.06
CA THR A 210 16.53 21.14 -3.93
C THR A 210 16.24 22.58 -3.54
N SER A 211 14.97 22.97 -3.47
CA SER A 211 14.54 24.33 -3.15
C SER A 211 13.59 24.35 -1.97
N CYS A 212 13.74 25.40 -1.16
CA CYS A 212 12.82 25.72 -0.07
C CYS A 212 11.75 26.74 -0.46
N ALA A 213 11.60 27.02 -1.75
CA ALA A 213 10.52 27.86 -2.26
C ALA A 213 9.16 27.20 -2.02
N LYS A 214 8.19 28.02 -1.64
CA LYS A 214 6.82 27.58 -1.35
C LYS A 214 5.93 27.92 -2.54
N GLU A 215 5.90 27.02 -3.50
CA GLU A 215 5.14 27.13 -4.74
C GLU A 215 4.58 25.77 -5.16
N PRO A 216 3.33 25.65 -5.63
CA PRO A 216 2.76 24.36 -5.99
C PRO A 216 3.63 23.62 -7.04
N PRO A 217 3.98 22.35 -6.78
CA PRO A 217 3.48 21.49 -5.70
C PRO A 217 4.35 21.43 -4.42
N CYS A 218 5.41 22.23 -4.33
CA CYS A 218 6.33 22.31 -3.21
C CYS A 218 5.69 22.96 -1.98
N PHE A 219 5.74 22.28 -0.85
CA PHE A 219 5.33 22.80 0.46
C PHE A 219 6.33 22.40 1.54
N PRO A 220 7.58 22.90 1.46
CA PRO A 220 8.68 22.44 2.30
C PRO A 220 8.46 22.76 3.79
N LEU A 221 8.92 21.87 4.67
CA LEU A 221 8.85 22.10 6.12
C LEU A 221 10.07 22.93 6.54
N ARG A 222 9.82 24.11 7.10
CA ARG A 222 10.89 24.95 7.65
C ARG A 222 11.54 24.34 8.88
N ILE A 223 12.82 24.64 9.03
CA ILE A 223 13.63 24.24 10.18
C ILE A 223 13.44 25.27 11.29
N PRO A 224 13.04 24.85 12.51
CA PRO A 224 12.96 25.75 13.64
C PRO A 224 14.35 26.13 14.15
N PRO A 225 14.46 27.24 14.89
CA PRO A 225 15.72 27.56 15.57
C PRO A 225 16.12 26.43 16.52
N ASN A 226 17.42 26.23 16.66
CA ASN A 226 18.00 25.19 17.52
C ASN A 226 17.60 23.74 17.18
N ASP A 227 17.21 23.43 15.93
CA ASP A 227 16.90 22.05 15.54
C ASP A 227 18.07 21.09 15.89
N PRO A 228 17.80 19.95 16.54
CA PRO A 228 18.85 19.07 17.04
C PRO A 228 19.67 18.46 15.91
N ARG A 229 19.10 18.32 14.71
CA ARG A 229 19.71 17.64 13.55
C ARG A 229 20.14 18.61 12.45
N ILE A 230 19.28 19.55 12.04
CA ILE A 230 19.55 20.45 10.91
C ILE A 230 19.98 21.82 11.43
N LYS A 231 21.28 22.13 11.31
CA LYS A 231 21.85 23.37 11.89
C LYS A 231 21.65 24.62 11.04
N ASN A 232 21.42 24.44 9.74
CA ASN A 232 21.15 25.55 8.84
C ASN A 232 19.65 25.87 8.85
N GLU A 233 19.26 26.98 9.49
CA GLU A 233 17.85 27.40 9.59
C GLU A 233 17.28 27.87 8.23
N SER A 234 18.15 28.24 7.28
CA SER A 234 17.75 28.57 5.91
C SER A 234 17.44 27.33 5.05
N ASP A 235 17.72 26.13 5.57
CA ASP A 235 17.39 24.86 4.93
C ASP A 235 15.91 24.48 5.19
N CYS A 236 15.47 23.38 4.59
CA CYS A 236 14.13 22.83 4.80
C CYS A 236 14.10 21.32 4.59
N ILE A 237 13.04 20.67 5.07
CA ILE A 237 12.73 19.30 4.68
C ILE A 237 11.84 19.34 3.44
N PRO A 238 12.29 18.78 2.30
CA PRO A 238 11.48 18.70 1.10
C PRO A 238 10.15 18.00 1.34
N PHE A 239 9.08 18.57 0.80
CA PHE A 239 7.75 17.99 0.86
C PHE A 239 6.94 18.46 -0.34
N ALA A 240 6.40 17.49 -1.07
CA ALA A 240 5.49 17.74 -2.18
C ALA A 240 4.07 17.48 -1.71
N ARG A 241 3.13 18.28 -2.20
CA ARG A 241 1.71 18.10 -1.92
C ARG A 241 1.19 16.83 -2.60
N SER A 242 0.30 16.12 -1.91
CA SER A 242 -0.44 15.00 -2.48
C SER A 242 -1.23 15.40 -3.72
N SER A 243 -1.36 14.48 -4.68
CA SER A 243 -2.12 14.69 -5.91
C SER A 243 -3.57 15.08 -5.64
N PRO A 244 -4.14 16.00 -6.45
CA PRO A 244 -5.56 16.25 -6.43
C PRO A 244 -6.32 15.05 -7.01
N ALA A 245 -7.62 14.99 -6.76
CA ALA A 245 -8.57 14.12 -7.45
C ALA A 245 -9.43 14.98 -8.39
N CYS A 246 -9.86 14.40 -9.51
CA CYS A 246 -10.86 15.01 -10.36
C CYS A 246 -12.14 15.29 -9.56
N ASN A 247 -12.59 16.53 -9.58
CA ASN A 247 -13.80 16.97 -8.87
C ASN A 247 -14.58 17.99 -9.71
N PRO A 248 -15.27 17.55 -10.78
CA PRO A 248 -15.98 18.46 -11.70
C PRO A 248 -17.15 19.21 -11.07
N ARG A 249 -17.51 18.90 -9.81
CA ARG A 249 -18.60 19.56 -9.08
C ARG A 249 -18.14 20.64 -8.13
N SER A 250 -16.84 20.72 -7.82
CA SER A 250 -16.32 21.71 -6.87
C SER A 250 -14.83 21.91 -7.08
N PRO A 251 -14.35 23.16 -7.05
CA PRO A 251 -12.94 23.49 -7.20
C PRO A 251 -12.16 23.30 -5.89
N VAL A 252 -12.84 22.95 -4.80
CA VAL A 252 -12.17 22.62 -3.53
C VAL A 252 -11.35 21.35 -3.73
N ARG A 253 -10.06 21.43 -3.39
CA ARG A 253 -9.09 20.35 -3.61
C ARG A 253 -9.48 19.13 -2.80
N GLU A 254 -9.66 18.02 -3.50
CA GLU A 254 -9.77 16.69 -2.88
C GLU A 254 -8.53 15.87 -3.21
N GLN A 255 -8.13 14.99 -2.31
CA GLN A 255 -7.05 14.04 -2.57
C GLN A 255 -7.63 12.73 -3.10
N MET A 256 -6.88 12.04 -3.94
CA MET A 256 -7.29 10.75 -4.49
C MET A 256 -6.75 9.57 -3.70
N ASN A 257 -7.52 8.49 -3.69
CA ASN A 257 -7.04 7.18 -3.29
C ASN A 257 -6.60 6.40 -4.54
N GLY A 258 -5.32 6.05 -4.64
CA GLY A 258 -4.77 5.28 -5.76
C GLY A 258 -5.17 3.80 -5.76
N ILE A 259 -5.74 3.31 -4.67
CA ILE A 259 -6.14 1.90 -4.50
C ILE A 259 -7.62 1.75 -4.11
N THR A 260 -8.13 0.52 -4.10
CA THR A 260 -9.54 0.26 -3.74
C THR A 260 -9.76 0.53 -2.25
N SER A 261 -10.99 0.88 -1.85
CA SER A 261 -11.35 1.12 -0.45
C SER A 261 -11.82 -0.14 0.30
N TYR A 262 -11.72 -1.30 -0.35
CA TYR A 262 -12.21 -2.58 0.15
C TYR A 262 -11.06 -3.40 0.73
N ILE A 263 -11.33 -4.21 1.76
CA ILE A 263 -10.38 -5.27 2.15
C ILE A 263 -10.57 -6.42 1.17
N ASP A 264 -9.90 -6.32 0.01
CA ASP A 264 -10.02 -7.24 -1.11
C ASP A 264 -8.68 -7.85 -1.56
N GLY A 265 -7.60 -7.49 -0.87
CA GLY A 265 -6.27 -7.99 -1.11
C GLY A 265 -5.55 -7.28 -2.26
N ASN A 266 -5.88 -6.02 -2.53
CA ASN A 266 -5.27 -5.28 -3.63
C ASN A 266 -3.75 -5.10 -3.47
N GLN A 267 -3.22 -5.16 -2.24
CA GLN A 267 -1.77 -5.19 -2.00
C GLN A 267 -1.09 -6.48 -2.50
N VAL A 268 -1.86 -7.54 -2.78
CA VAL A 268 -1.40 -8.77 -3.47
C VAL A 268 -1.72 -8.73 -4.97
N TYR A 269 -2.92 -8.27 -5.34
CA TYR A 269 -3.47 -8.45 -6.69
C TYR A 269 -3.41 -7.23 -7.60
N GLY A 270 -3.08 -6.06 -7.06
CA GLY A 270 -3.15 -4.78 -7.74
C GLY A 270 -4.53 -4.14 -7.64
N SER A 271 -4.55 -2.81 -7.72
CA SER A 271 -5.75 -1.98 -7.91
C SER A 271 -5.93 -1.53 -9.37
N ASP A 272 -5.13 -2.10 -10.26
CA ASP A 272 -5.01 -1.78 -11.67
C ASP A 272 -4.99 -3.05 -12.51
N SER A 273 -5.77 -3.09 -13.59
CA SER A 273 -5.93 -4.29 -14.45
C SER A 273 -4.64 -4.68 -15.17
N THR A 274 -3.81 -3.70 -15.57
CA THR A 274 -2.54 -3.95 -16.25
C THR A 274 -1.54 -4.59 -15.29
N LEU A 275 -1.36 -3.99 -14.10
CA LEU A 275 -0.52 -4.55 -13.04
C LEU A 275 -1.03 -5.93 -12.60
N ALA A 276 -2.33 -6.08 -12.38
CA ALA A 276 -2.93 -7.36 -12.00
C ALA A 276 -2.64 -8.47 -13.02
N THR A 277 -2.63 -8.13 -14.31
CA THR A 277 -2.27 -9.06 -15.39
C THR A 277 -0.77 -9.41 -15.36
N GLN A 278 0.09 -8.42 -15.12
CA GLN A 278 1.54 -8.61 -15.02
C GLN A 278 1.94 -9.50 -13.83
N LEU A 279 1.22 -9.38 -12.70
CA LEU A 279 1.46 -10.17 -11.50
C LEU A 279 1.07 -11.65 -11.64
N ARG A 280 0.35 -12.02 -12.70
CA ARG A 280 -0.10 -13.40 -12.94
C ARG A 280 0.93 -14.21 -13.70
N ASN A 281 1.06 -15.48 -13.34
CA ASN A 281 1.78 -16.44 -14.15
C ASN A 281 0.90 -16.91 -15.31
N ARG A 282 1.12 -16.33 -16.49
CA ARG A 282 0.36 -16.62 -17.71
C ARG A 282 0.95 -17.75 -18.55
N THR A 283 2.03 -18.40 -18.11
CA THR A 283 2.69 -19.49 -18.88
C THR A 283 2.01 -20.85 -18.69
N ASN A 284 1.00 -20.94 -17.83
CA ASN A 284 0.24 -22.15 -17.56
C ASN A 284 -1.20 -21.82 -17.16
N HIS A 285 -2.03 -22.86 -17.04
CA HIS A 285 -3.45 -22.72 -16.70
C HIS A 285 -3.76 -23.02 -15.23
N LEU A 286 -2.80 -22.85 -14.33
CA LEU A 286 -2.96 -23.18 -12.90
C LEU A 286 -3.46 -21.98 -12.06
N GLY A 287 -3.70 -20.83 -12.68
CA GLY A 287 -4.20 -19.62 -12.01
C GLY A 287 -3.24 -19.08 -10.95
N LEU A 288 -1.93 -19.17 -11.17
CA LEU A 288 -0.89 -18.78 -10.21
C LEU A 288 -0.48 -17.32 -10.37
N LEU A 289 0.08 -16.75 -9.31
CA LEU A 289 0.86 -15.52 -9.36
C LEU A 289 2.29 -15.81 -9.84
N ALA A 290 2.88 -14.84 -10.53
CA ALA A 290 4.27 -14.86 -10.97
C ALA A 290 5.21 -14.90 -9.77
N ILE A 291 6.37 -15.55 -9.94
CA ILE A 291 7.36 -15.74 -8.88
C ILE A 291 8.73 -15.27 -9.37
N ASN A 292 9.63 -15.01 -8.42
CA ASN A 292 11.03 -14.77 -8.74
C ASN A 292 11.63 -15.97 -9.48
N LYS A 293 12.34 -15.70 -10.58
CA LYS A 293 13.04 -16.73 -11.36
C LYS A 293 14.51 -16.90 -10.93
N ASN A 294 15.05 -15.93 -10.22
CA ASN A 294 16.48 -15.84 -9.91
C ASN A 294 16.78 -16.34 -8.49
N PHE A 295 15.85 -16.12 -7.54
CA PHE A 295 16.03 -16.46 -6.14
C PHE A 295 14.88 -17.30 -5.60
N THR A 296 15.22 -18.21 -4.69
CA THR A 296 14.24 -18.96 -3.88
C THR A 296 14.68 -18.96 -2.42
N ASP A 297 13.71 -19.10 -1.52
CA ASP A 297 13.93 -19.28 -0.09
C ASP A 297 13.87 -20.78 0.21
N ASN A 298 15.01 -21.46 0.08
CA ASN A 298 15.11 -22.90 0.31
C ASN A 298 14.04 -23.72 -0.45
N GLY A 299 13.79 -23.35 -1.72
CA GLY A 299 12.77 -23.95 -2.58
C GLY A 299 11.38 -23.30 -2.51
N LEU A 300 11.17 -22.31 -1.63
CA LEU A 300 9.94 -21.52 -1.56
C LEU A 300 10.06 -20.26 -2.43
N ALA A 301 8.93 -19.82 -2.99
CA ALA A 301 8.89 -18.70 -3.91
C ALA A 301 9.18 -17.36 -3.22
N PHE A 302 9.91 -16.48 -3.91
CA PHE A 302 9.91 -15.04 -3.65
C PHE A 302 9.00 -14.31 -4.63
N LEU A 303 8.65 -13.07 -4.31
CA LEU A 303 8.01 -12.14 -5.23
C LEU A 303 8.91 -11.89 -6.45
N PRO A 304 8.36 -11.67 -7.65
CA PRO A 304 9.14 -11.21 -8.79
C PRO A 304 9.82 -9.87 -8.47
N PHE A 305 10.91 -9.56 -9.16
CA PHE A 305 11.50 -8.22 -9.09
C PHE A 305 10.75 -7.24 -9.98
N ASP A 306 10.75 -5.98 -9.58
CA ASP A 306 10.34 -4.89 -10.45
C ASP A 306 11.33 -4.76 -11.62
N THR A 307 10.83 -4.30 -12.77
CA THR A 307 11.59 -4.13 -14.00
C THR A 307 12.06 -2.69 -14.20
N MET A 308 11.85 -1.81 -13.22
CA MET A 308 12.31 -0.43 -13.28
C MET A 308 13.85 -0.34 -13.22
N ASN A 309 14.45 0.19 -14.29
CA ASN A 309 15.89 0.41 -14.35
C ASN A 309 16.35 1.44 -13.30
N GLY A 310 17.25 1.01 -12.41
CA GLY A 310 17.81 1.86 -11.35
C GLY A 310 16.84 2.13 -10.21
N ASP A 311 16.04 1.15 -9.81
CA ASP A 311 15.12 1.32 -8.68
C ASP A 311 15.87 1.61 -7.36
N VAL A 312 15.11 2.09 -6.38
CA VAL A 312 15.64 2.54 -5.10
C VAL A 312 16.34 1.44 -4.30
N CYS A 313 15.88 0.19 -4.40
CA CYS A 313 16.46 -0.95 -3.69
C CYS A 313 17.85 -1.26 -4.24
N THR A 314 18.07 -1.12 -5.55
CA THR A 314 19.40 -1.30 -6.15
C THR A 314 20.46 -0.31 -5.63
N ILE A 315 20.02 0.80 -5.04
CA ILE A 315 20.89 1.85 -4.50
C ILE A 315 21.11 1.68 -2.99
N THR A 316 20.07 1.27 -2.26
CA THR A 316 20.13 1.12 -0.79
C THR A 316 20.81 -0.17 -0.35
N ASN A 317 20.99 -1.15 -1.24
CA ASN A 317 21.66 -2.41 -0.92
C ASN A 317 22.89 -2.69 -1.82
N SER A 318 23.95 -3.25 -1.23
CA SER A 318 25.15 -3.74 -1.93
C SER A 318 25.04 -5.27 -1.99
N PRO A 319 24.34 -5.79 -3.01
CA PRO A 319 24.85 -5.98 -4.37
C PRO A 319 23.92 -5.46 -5.49
N GLY A 320 23.01 -4.53 -5.20
CA GLY A 320 22.13 -3.94 -6.19
C GLY A 320 20.91 -4.80 -6.56
N ILE A 321 20.31 -5.46 -5.57
CA ILE A 321 19.07 -6.23 -5.76
C ILE A 321 17.88 -5.28 -5.95
N PRO A 322 17.09 -5.48 -7.02
CA PRO A 322 15.88 -4.70 -7.28
C PRO A 322 14.84 -4.78 -6.17
N CYS A 323 13.89 -3.86 -6.20
CA CYS A 323 12.69 -3.93 -5.40
C CYS A 323 11.82 -5.12 -5.84
N PHE A 324 11.02 -5.66 -4.92
CA PHE A 324 9.99 -6.63 -5.30
C PHE A 324 8.83 -5.94 -6.00
N LEU A 325 8.19 -6.67 -6.92
CA LEU A 325 6.94 -6.31 -7.59
C LEU A 325 5.78 -7.04 -6.91
N ALA A 326 4.75 -6.28 -6.51
CA ALA A 326 3.52 -6.78 -5.92
C ALA A 326 2.33 -5.89 -6.33
N GLY A 327 1.15 -6.13 -5.74
CA GLY A 327 -0.05 -5.34 -6.01
C GLY A 327 0.00 -3.90 -5.47
N ASP A 328 0.87 -3.64 -4.49
CA ASP A 328 1.10 -2.32 -3.90
C ASP A 328 2.56 -1.89 -4.11
N SER A 329 2.77 -0.62 -4.49
CA SER A 329 4.09 -0.05 -4.81
C SER A 329 5.02 0.05 -3.61
N ARG A 330 4.47 0.04 -2.39
CA ARG A 330 5.22 0.21 -1.14
C ARG A 330 5.72 -1.12 -0.59
N VAL A 331 5.54 -2.24 -1.30
CA VAL A 331 5.95 -3.61 -0.89
C VAL A 331 7.35 -3.71 -0.31
N SER A 332 8.32 -2.99 -0.89
CA SER A 332 9.73 -3.05 -0.49
C SER A 332 10.10 -2.05 0.60
N GLN A 333 9.14 -1.33 1.18
CA GLN A 333 9.41 -0.27 2.15
C GLN A 333 10.19 -0.79 3.36
N GLN A 334 9.82 -1.94 3.94
CA GLN A 334 10.51 -2.54 5.08
C GLN A 334 10.37 -4.09 5.10
N PRO A 335 11.28 -4.83 5.79
CA PRO A 335 11.34 -6.30 5.73
C PRO A 335 10.08 -7.05 6.14
N GLY A 336 9.44 -6.69 7.25
CA GLY A 336 8.19 -7.30 7.71
C GLY A 336 7.05 -7.19 6.69
N LEU A 337 6.98 -6.08 5.95
CA LEU A 337 6.01 -5.89 4.86
C LEU A 337 6.33 -6.82 3.69
N MET A 338 7.60 -6.84 3.24
CA MET A 338 8.05 -7.76 2.18
C MET A 338 7.77 -9.23 2.52
N VAL A 339 7.96 -9.61 3.79
CA VAL A 339 7.66 -10.96 4.29
C VAL A 339 6.17 -11.26 4.19
N LEU A 340 5.28 -10.33 4.57
CA LEU A 340 3.83 -10.52 4.43
C LEU A 340 3.38 -10.63 2.96
N HIS A 341 3.91 -9.78 2.06
CA HIS A 341 3.63 -9.92 0.63
C HIS A 341 4.09 -11.28 0.10
N THR A 342 5.31 -11.71 0.45
CA THR A 342 5.84 -13.02 0.06
C THR A 342 4.98 -14.16 0.62
N LEU A 343 4.54 -14.04 1.86
CA LEU A 343 3.70 -15.03 2.53
C LEU A 343 2.37 -15.21 1.79
N PHE A 344 1.71 -14.13 1.39
CA PHE A 344 0.41 -14.22 0.71
C PHE A 344 0.49 -14.53 -0.78
N LEU A 345 1.60 -14.19 -1.46
CA LEU A 345 1.94 -14.77 -2.76
C LEU A 345 2.00 -16.31 -2.67
N ARG A 346 2.74 -16.84 -1.68
CA ARG A 346 2.85 -18.28 -1.46
C ARG A 346 1.49 -18.89 -1.12
N ALA A 347 0.71 -18.24 -0.25
CA ALA A 347 -0.61 -18.72 0.14
C ALA A 347 -1.56 -18.83 -1.06
N HIS A 348 -1.59 -17.82 -1.93
CA HIS A 348 -2.34 -17.88 -3.19
C HIS A 348 -1.92 -19.09 -4.02
N ASN A 349 -0.64 -19.21 -4.35
CA ASN A 349 -0.14 -20.30 -5.19
C ASN A 349 -0.38 -21.69 -4.57
N THR A 350 -0.34 -21.80 -3.25
CA THR A 350 -0.65 -23.04 -2.53
C THR A 350 -2.15 -23.39 -2.62
N ILE A 351 -3.05 -22.41 -2.47
CA ILE A 351 -4.50 -22.61 -2.54
C ILE A 351 -4.90 -22.93 -3.99
N ALA A 352 -4.42 -22.18 -4.98
CA ALA A 352 -4.72 -22.40 -6.40
C ALA A 352 -4.34 -23.83 -6.85
N LYS A 353 -3.14 -24.31 -6.47
CA LYS A 353 -2.72 -25.70 -6.75
C LYS A 353 -3.63 -26.75 -6.10
N LYS A 354 -4.12 -26.49 -4.89
CA LYS A 354 -5.05 -27.40 -4.20
C LYS A 354 -6.43 -27.39 -4.86
N LEU A 355 -6.94 -26.22 -5.24
CA LEU A 355 -8.19 -26.09 -5.98
C LEU A 355 -8.13 -26.75 -7.34
N HIS A 356 -7.00 -26.63 -8.06
CA HIS A 356 -6.80 -27.32 -9.33
C HIS A 356 -6.87 -28.85 -9.17
N ARG A 357 -6.26 -29.40 -8.11
CA ARG A 357 -6.38 -30.84 -7.80
C ARG A 357 -7.80 -31.25 -7.45
N LEU A 358 -8.55 -30.36 -6.77
CA LEU A 358 -9.91 -30.61 -6.34
C LEU A 358 -10.92 -30.51 -7.50
N ASN A 359 -10.67 -29.58 -8.42
CA ASN A 359 -11.50 -29.24 -9.57
C ASN A 359 -10.63 -29.18 -10.84
N PRO A 360 -10.20 -30.32 -11.41
CA PRO A 360 -9.29 -30.35 -12.56
C PRO A 360 -9.84 -29.68 -13.83
N SER A 361 -11.15 -29.52 -13.93
CA SER A 361 -11.83 -28.88 -15.07
C SER A 361 -11.87 -27.36 -15.00
N TRP A 362 -11.47 -26.74 -13.88
CA TRP A 362 -11.45 -25.29 -13.76
C TRP A 362 -10.36 -24.67 -14.63
N SER A 363 -10.71 -23.59 -15.33
CA SER A 363 -9.75 -22.80 -16.09
C SER A 363 -8.78 -22.07 -15.17
N GLY A 364 -7.64 -21.63 -15.72
CA GLY A 364 -6.68 -20.80 -14.99
C GLY A 364 -7.29 -19.49 -14.47
N GLU A 365 -8.26 -18.92 -15.20
CA GLU A 365 -9.01 -17.73 -14.74
C GLU A 365 -9.87 -18.07 -13.52
N THR A 366 -10.65 -19.15 -13.59
CA THR A 366 -11.48 -19.59 -12.47
C THR A 366 -10.64 -19.88 -11.22
N LEU A 367 -9.50 -20.56 -11.40
CA LEU A 367 -8.57 -20.84 -10.31
C LEU A 367 -8.01 -19.56 -9.68
N TYR A 368 -7.61 -18.58 -10.49
CA TYR A 368 -7.12 -17.29 -10.01
C TYR A 368 -8.21 -16.53 -9.25
N LEU A 369 -9.41 -16.41 -9.81
CA LEU A 369 -10.52 -15.64 -9.23
C LEU A 369 -11.07 -16.28 -7.95
N GLU A 370 -11.26 -17.59 -7.91
CA GLU A 370 -11.69 -18.30 -6.70
C GLU A 370 -10.62 -18.25 -5.60
N THR A 371 -9.34 -18.39 -5.96
CA THR A 371 -8.25 -18.25 -5.00
C THR A 371 -8.18 -16.82 -4.45
N ARG A 372 -8.26 -15.80 -5.33
CA ARG A 372 -8.31 -14.38 -4.93
C ARG A 372 -9.46 -14.12 -3.97
N LYS A 373 -10.65 -14.65 -4.28
CA LYS A 373 -11.84 -14.55 -3.43
C LYS A 373 -11.63 -15.17 -2.05
N ILE A 374 -11.07 -16.39 -1.98
CA ILE A 374 -10.73 -17.06 -0.71
C ILE A 374 -9.74 -16.22 0.11
N VAL A 375 -8.65 -15.74 -0.51
CA VAL A 375 -7.62 -14.95 0.17
C VAL A 375 -8.19 -13.63 0.69
N GLY A 376 -9.02 -12.92 -0.09
CA GLY A 376 -9.75 -11.74 0.39
C GLY A 376 -10.65 -12.06 1.59
N GLY A 377 -11.36 -13.19 1.57
CA GLY A 377 -12.14 -13.66 2.72
C GLY A 377 -11.27 -13.96 3.96
N ILE A 378 -10.07 -14.49 3.78
CA ILE A 378 -9.09 -14.70 4.86
C ILE A 378 -8.62 -13.37 5.45
N PHE A 379 -8.33 -12.36 4.62
CA PHE A 379 -7.95 -11.02 5.10
C PHE A 379 -9.06 -10.40 5.94
N GLN A 380 -10.28 -10.40 5.43
CA GLN A 380 -11.44 -9.91 6.15
C GLN A 380 -11.61 -10.67 7.48
N LYS A 381 -11.54 -12.00 7.48
CA LYS A 381 -11.63 -12.78 8.72
C LYS A 381 -10.57 -12.37 9.73
N ILE A 382 -9.28 -12.36 9.35
CA ILE A 382 -8.17 -12.08 10.26
C ILE A 382 -8.34 -10.67 10.83
N THR A 383 -8.63 -9.69 9.97
CA THR A 383 -8.76 -8.30 10.39
C THR A 383 -9.95 -8.09 11.32
N TYR A 384 -11.15 -8.55 10.97
CA TYR A 384 -12.34 -8.30 11.78
C TYR A 384 -12.46 -9.18 13.03
N LYS A 385 -11.91 -10.39 13.03
CA LYS A 385 -12.10 -11.35 14.14
C LYS A 385 -10.86 -11.54 15.01
N ASP A 386 -9.66 -11.35 14.47
CA ASP A 386 -8.41 -11.64 15.21
C ASP A 386 -7.64 -10.37 15.58
N TRP A 387 -7.65 -9.34 14.72
CA TRP A 387 -6.82 -8.14 14.88
C TRP A 387 -7.58 -6.93 15.45
N LEU A 388 -8.72 -6.54 14.86
CA LEU A 388 -9.51 -5.39 15.33
C LEU A 388 -9.96 -5.47 16.79
N PRO A 389 -10.36 -6.64 17.35
CA PRO A 389 -10.65 -6.74 18.78
C PRO A 389 -9.46 -6.35 19.67
N LEU A 390 -8.24 -6.62 19.21
CA LEU A 390 -7.01 -6.28 19.94
C LEU A 390 -6.61 -4.80 19.81
N LEU A 391 -7.08 -4.13 18.75
CA LEU A 391 -6.89 -2.69 18.56
C LEU A 391 -7.94 -1.88 19.32
N LEU A 392 -9.22 -2.19 19.10
CA LEU A 392 -10.39 -1.44 19.58
C LEU A 392 -10.77 -1.78 21.03
N GLY A 393 -10.39 -2.95 21.54
CA GLY A 393 -10.65 -3.34 22.92
C GLY A 393 -12.13 -3.33 23.29
N SER A 394 -12.46 -2.80 24.47
CA SER A 394 -13.83 -2.74 25.02
C SER A 394 -14.83 -1.95 24.17
N GLU A 395 -14.35 -1.02 23.35
CA GLU A 395 -15.19 -0.13 22.56
C GLU A 395 -15.69 -0.76 21.26
N MET A 396 -15.10 -1.90 20.86
CA MET A 396 -15.43 -2.57 19.60
C MET A 396 -16.94 -2.80 19.40
N PRO A 397 -17.72 -3.28 20.38
CA PRO A 397 -19.15 -3.52 20.17
C PRO A 397 -19.95 -2.24 19.86
N GLU A 398 -19.49 -1.09 20.34
CA GLU A 398 -20.13 0.21 20.11
C GLU A 398 -19.79 0.75 18.72
N VAL A 399 -18.50 0.76 18.35
CA VAL A 399 -18.07 1.34 17.07
C VAL A 399 -18.22 0.38 15.89
N LEU A 400 -18.16 -0.92 16.14
CA LEU A 400 -18.20 -2.00 15.15
C LEU A 400 -19.14 -3.13 15.63
N PRO A 401 -20.47 -2.89 15.62
CA PRO A 401 -21.44 -3.89 16.03
C PRO A 401 -21.39 -5.13 15.13
N SER A 402 -21.95 -6.24 15.60
CA SER A 402 -22.03 -7.49 14.82
C SER A 402 -22.65 -7.25 13.45
N TYR A 403 -22.04 -7.84 12.42
CA TYR A 403 -22.52 -7.75 11.04
C TYR A 403 -23.95 -8.29 10.91
N ARG A 404 -24.79 -7.58 10.14
CA ARG A 404 -26.18 -7.96 9.88
C ARG A 404 -26.37 -8.35 8.41
N SER A 405 -26.09 -7.41 7.51
CA SER A 405 -26.27 -7.56 6.07
C SER A 405 -25.48 -6.49 5.33
N TYR A 406 -25.30 -6.69 4.02
CA TYR A 406 -24.85 -5.63 3.11
C TYR A 406 -25.90 -4.52 3.01
N GLU A 407 -25.45 -3.26 3.05
CA GLU A 407 -26.29 -2.08 2.90
C GLU A 407 -25.77 -1.20 1.76
N GLU A 408 -26.44 -1.20 0.61
CA GLU A 408 -26.01 -0.45 -0.59
C GLU A 408 -25.97 1.07 -0.40
N SER A 409 -26.68 1.61 0.61
CA SER A 409 -26.65 3.04 0.95
C SER A 409 -25.40 3.46 1.73
N VAL A 410 -24.64 2.53 2.30
CA VAL A 410 -23.41 2.83 3.03
C VAL A 410 -22.32 3.23 2.03
N ASP A 411 -21.70 4.39 2.23
CA ASP A 411 -20.55 4.83 1.44
C ASP A 411 -19.28 4.07 1.90
N PRO A 412 -18.73 3.15 1.09
CA PRO A 412 -17.60 2.31 1.47
C PRO A 412 -16.24 3.01 1.28
N ARG A 413 -16.22 4.21 0.69
CA ARG A 413 -14.96 4.92 0.43
C ARG A 413 -14.19 5.16 1.72
N VAL A 414 -12.87 5.04 1.64
CA VAL A 414 -12.00 5.45 2.72
C VAL A 414 -12.10 6.96 2.92
N ALA A 415 -12.25 7.37 4.18
CA ALA A 415 -12.33 8.77 4.56
C ALA A 415 -10.94 9.41 4.53
N ASN A 416 -10.86 10.66 4.05
CA ASN A 416 -9.60 11.40 4.02
C ASN A 416 -8.93 11.46 5.42
N VAL A 417 -9.73 11.60 6.48
CA VAL A 417 -9.22 11.62 7.87
C VAL A 417 -8.69 10.26 8.34
N PHE A 418 -9.16 9.14 7.77
CA PHE A 418 -8.70 7.81 8.13
C PHE A 418 -7.23 7.59 7.76
N THR A 419 -6.80 8.11 6.60
CA THR A 419 -5.41 8.02 6.12
C THR A 419 -4.40 8.69 7.06
N ILE A 420 -4.87 9.53 7.98
CA ILE A 420 -4.08 10.15 9.05
C ILE A 420 -4.30 9.40 10.37
N ALA A 421 -5.55 9.07 10.73
CA ALA A 421 -5.87 8.38 11.97
C ALA A 421 -5.20 7.00 12.06
N PHE A 422 -5.14 6.25 10.95
CA PHE A 422 -4.59 4.90 10.92
C PHE A 422 -3.05 4.87 10.97
N ARG A 423 -2.40 6.02 10.75
CA ARG A 423 -0.96 6.21 11.00
C ARG A 423 -0.59 6.16 12.49
N MET A 424 -1.57 5.96 13.38
CA MET A 424 -1.28 5.63 14.78
C MET A 424 -0.31 4.46 14.92
N GLY A 425 -0.30 3.53 13.95
CA GLY A 425 0.63 2.42 13.88
C GLY A 425 2.10 2.84 13.89
N HIS A 426 2.44 4.07 13.46
CA HIS A 426 3.82 4.57 13.48
C HIS A 426 4.44 4.63 14.88
N THR A 427 3.63 4.66 15.93
CA THR A 427 4.12 4.67 17.33
C THR A 427 4.24 3.30 17.96
N LEU A 428 3.77 2.29 17.24
CA LEU A 428 3.96 0.90 17.64
C LEU A 428 5.22 0.32 16.98
N ILE A 429 5.88 1.10 16.10
CA ILE A 429 7.06 0.66 15.37
C ILE A 429 8.25 0.55 16.33
N ASP A 430 8.88 -0.63 16.33
CA ASP A 430 10.15 -0.86 17.00
C ASP A 430 11.32 -0.22 16.22
N PRO A 431 12.27 0.45 16.89
CA PRO A 431 13.45 0.97 16.23
C PRO A 431 14.39 -0.11 15.65
N PHE A 432 14.12 -1.40 15.90
CA PHE A 432 14.94 -2.52 15.42
C PHE A 432 14.12 -3.60 14.71
N VAL A 433 14.80 -4.29 13.78
CA VAL A 433 14.34 -5.52 13.16
C VAL A 433 15.10 -6.70 13.76
N TYR A 434 14.35 -7.67 14.29
CA TYR A 434 14.89 -8.85 14.95
C TYR A 434 14.91 -10.06 13.99
N ARG A 435 16.04 -10.77 13.96
CA ARG A 435 16.21 -12.01 13.21
C ARG A 435 16.49 -13.15 14.18
N LEU A 436 15.68 -14.20 14.08
CA LEU A 436 15.77 -15.39 14.93
C LEU A 436 16.05 -16.63 14.08
N ALA A 437 16.81 -17.58 14.64
CA ALA A 437 17.04 -18.89 14.08
C ALA A 437 15.82 -19.81 14.28
N GLU A 438 15.91 -21.05 13.79
CA GLU A 438 14.83 -22.05 13.89
C GLU A 438 14.43 -22.38 15.34
N ASP A 439 15.36 -22.25 16.29
CA ASP A 439 15.14 -22.45 17.73
C ASP A 439 14.73 -21.15 18.47
N TYR A 440 14.31 -20.12 17.73
CA TYR A 440 13.93 -18.79 18.22
C TYR A 440 15.05 -18.04 18.97
N ARG A 441 16.30 -18.47 18.86
CA ARG A 441 17.45 -17.71 19.38
C ARG A 441 17.91 -16.63 18.40
N PRO A 442 18.56 -15.56 18.89
CA PRO A 442 19.16 -14.53 18.03
C PRO A 442 20.00 -15.10 16.89
N LEU A 443 19.69 -14.72 15.65
CA LEU A 443 20.40 -15.18 14.45
C LEU A 443 21.72 -14.42 14.23
N ASN A 444 22.86 -15.10 14.41
CA ASN A 444 24.19 -14.53 14.17
C ASN A 444 24.50 -14.32 12.67
N PRO A 445 25.35 -13.32 12.30
CA PRO A 445 26.09 -12.41 13.20
C PRO A 445 25.32 -11.16 13.63
N GLU A 446 24.18 -10.87 13.01
CA GLU A 446 23.46 -9.60 13.18
C GLU A 446 21.99 -9.86 13.54
N PRO A 447 21.71 -10.27 14.78
CA PRO A 447 20.35 -10.62 15.20
C PRO A 447 19.41 -9.43 15.32
N ILE A 448 19.96 -8.22 15.46
CA ILE A 448 19.22 -6.97 15.66
C ILE A 448 19.77 -5.97 14.67
N VAL A 449 18.92 -5.42 13.82
CA VAL A 449 19.29 -4.44 12.79
C VAL A 449 18.48 -3.17 13.00
N PRO A 450 19.10 -2.00 13.13
CA PRO A 450 18.35 -0.74 13.22
C PRO A 450 17.43 -0.53 12.02
N LEU A 451 16.16 -0.20 12.28
CA LEU A 451 15.10 -0.15 11.27
C LEU A 451 15.48 0.74 10.08
N HIS A 452 16.08 1.90 10.33
CA HIS A 452 16.50 2.83 9.26
C HIS A 452 17.50 2.24 8.25
N LYS A 453 18.23 1.18 8.62
CA LYS A 453 19.13 0.44 7.70
C LYS A 453 18.42 -0.64 6.87
N THR A 454 17.15 -0.89 7.16
CA THR A 454 16.38 -1.97 6.53
C THR A 454 15.40 -1.47 5.48
N PHE A 455 15.16 -0.16 5.41
CA PHE A 455 14.27 0.41 4.41
C PHE A 455 14.78 0.13 3.00
N PHE A 456 13.92 -0.41 2.13
CA PHE A 456 14.25 -0.80 0.74
C PHE A 456 15.38 -1.82 0.61
N ASN A 457 15.65 -2.57 1.68
CA ASN A 457 16.74 -3.54 1.70
C ASN A 457 16.23 -4.94 1.32
N THR A 458 15.85 -5.14 0.05
CA THR A 458 15.42 -6.46 -0.47
C THR A 458 16.50 -7.52 -0.32
N TRP A 459 17.78 -7.11 -0.37
CA TRP A 459 18.93 -7.97 -0.09
C TRP A 459 18.81 -8.72 1.24
N MET A 460 18.26 -8.10 2.29
CA MET A 460 18.07 -8.74 3.60
C MET A 460 17.20 -10.00 3.53
N LEU A 461 16.29 -10.12 2.55
CA LEU A 461 15.42 -11.28 2.37
C LEU A 461 15.99 -12.32 1.40
N VAL A 462 16.58 -11.88 0.28
CA VAL A 462 17.12 -12.80 -0.73
C VAL A 462 18.47 -13.41 -0.32
N ASN A 463 19.13 -12.84 0.69
CA ASN A 463 20.40 -13.29 1.22
C ASN A 463 20.23 -14.01 2.58
N GLY A 464 20.49 -15.32 2.62
CA GLY A 464 20.89 -15.96 3.87
C GLY A 464 22.20 -15.33 4.33
N GLY A 465 22.20 -14.58 5.44
CA GLY A 465 23.28 -13.64 5.79
C GLY A 465 24.70 -14.18 5.60
N TYR A 466 25.65 -13.32 5.22
CA TYR A 466 27.09 -13.54 4.93
C TYR A 466 27.69 -14.96 5.11
N ASN A 467 27.54 -15.55 6.30
CA ASN A 467 27.97 -16.90 6.62
C ASN A 467 27.28 -18.03 5.84
N ALA A 468 26.04 -17.84 5.36
CA ALA A 468 25.37 -18.83 4.52
C ALA A 468 26.03 -18.91 3.13
N TRP A 469 26.50 -17.78 2.57
CA TRP A 469 27.32 -17.78 1.35
C TRP A 469 28.73 -18.30 1.57
N ARG A 470 29.38 -17.95 2.69
CA ARG A 470 30.67 -18.55 3.04
C ARG A 470 30.54 -20.07 3.07
N ARG A 471 29.51 -20.61 3.75
CA ARG A 471 29.25 -22.07 3.79
C ARG A 471 28.89 -22.66 2.43
N PHE A 472 28.03 -21.99 1.67
CA PHE A 472 27.65 -22.41 0.31
C PHE A 472 28.85 -22.48 -0.63
N CYS A 473 29.79 -21.53 -0.53
CA CYS A 473 31.01 -21.47 -1.32
C CYS A 473 32.19 -22.28 -0.72
N GLY A 474 31.98 -23.08 0.32
CA GLY A 474 33.07 -23.85 0.97
C GLY A 474 34.09 -23.00 1.75
N LEU A 475 33.75 -21.75 2.05
CA LEU A 475 34.59 -20.78 2.76
C LEU A 475 34.26 -20.73 4.27
N PHE A 476 35.26 -20.37 5.09
CA PHE A 476 35.17 -20.34 6.55
C PHE A 476 34.19 -19.27 7.11
N ALA A 477 33.04 -19.65 7.64
CA ALA A 477 32.07 -18.68 8.19
C ALA A 477 32.51 -18.13 9.58
N PRO A 478 32.94 -16.85 9.71
CA PRO A 478 33.38 -16.31 11.01
C PRO A 478 32.24 -16.21 12.02
N ARG A 479 32.51 -16.63 13.27
CA ARG A 479 31.53 -16.75 14.37
C ARG A 479 31.68 -15.67 15.44
N ASN A 480 32.76 -14.90 15.43
CA ASN A 480 33.04 -13.86 16.41
C ASN A 480 33.91 -12.75 15.79
N VAL A 481 34.12 -11.67 16.54
CA VAL A 481 34.85 -10.47 16.09
C VAL A 481 36.29 -10.78 15.69
N MET A 482 36.95 -11.72 16.37
CA MET A 482 38.32 -12.14 16.02
C MET A 482 38.34 -12.88 14.67
N GLU A 483 37.40 -13.80 14.45
CA GLU A 483 37.25 -14.52 13.19
C GLU A 483 36.81 -13.60 12.05
N LEU A 484 35.96 -12.61 12.31
CA LEU A 484 35.54 -11.62 11.32
C LEU A 484 36.68 -10.65 10.99
N ALA A 485 37.48 -10.22 11.97
CA ALA A 485 38.68 -9.40 11.78
C ALA A 485 39.75 -10.14 10.96
N LEU A 486 39.88 -11.45 11.15
CA LEU A 486 40.71 -12.36 10.33
C LEU A 486 40.22 -12.41 8.88
N VAL A 487 38.91 -12.47 8.66
CA VAL A 487 38.31 -12.52 7.33
C VAL A 487 38.36 -11.17 6.60
N LEU A 488 38.21 -10.06 7.34
CA LEU A 488 38.23 -8.69 6.80
C LEU A 488 39.64 -8.08 6.74
N ASN A 489 40.64 -8.77 7.31
CA ASN A 489 42.01 -8.28 7.53
C ASN A 489 42.08 -6.85 8.09
N ASN A 490 41.08 -6.46 8.89
CA ASN A 490 40.88 -5.09 9.33
C ASN A 490 40.13 -5.06 10.67
N ARG A 491 40.87 -5.28 11.74
CA ARG A 491 40.38 -5.32 13.12
C ARG A 491 39.71 -4.00 13.57
N PRO A 492 40.26 -2.80 13.25
CA PRO A 492 39.59 -1.54 13.59
C PRO A 492 38.24 -1.32 12.88
N LEU A 493 38.07 -1.85 11.67
CA LEU A 493 36.81 -1.80 10.93
C LEU A 493 35.77 -2.75 11.53
N ALA A 494 36.18 -3.95 11.95
CA ALA A 494 35.33 -4.91 12.68
C ALA A 494 34.88 -4.40 14.06
N GLU A 495 35.75 -3.68 14.78
CA GLU A 495 35.45 -3.05 16.08
C GLU A 495 34.58 -1.78 15.93
N LYS A 496 34.67 -1.07 14.81
CA LYS A 496 33.78 0.08 14.46
C LYS A 496 32.32 -0.33 14.22
N PHE A 497 32.07 -1.54 13.71
CA PHE A 497 30.71 -2.04 13.48
C PHE A 497 29.90 -2.22 14.79
N ILE A 498 30.56 -2.45 15.92
CA ILE A 498 29.92 -2.68 17.24
C ILE A 498 29.63 -1.37 18.00
N LYS A 499 30.28 -0.26 17.65
CA LYS A 499 30.29 0.97 18.45
C LYS A 499 29.22 2.02 18.09
N LEU A 500 28.43 1.79 17.03
CA LEU A 500 27.76 2.88 16.31
C LEU A 500 26.31 3.20 16.74
N TYR A 501 25.68 2.44 17.64
CA TYR A 501 24.24 2.58 17.90
C TYR A 501 23.80 3.15 19.23
N GLY A 502 24.73 3.65 20.04
CA GLY A 502 24.45 4.62 21.10
C GLY A 502 23.26 4.21 21.93
N THR A 503 22.23 5.06 21.99
CA THR A 503 21.03 4.73 22.73
C THR A 503 19.91 5.70 22.37
N PRO A 504 18.67 5.23 22.45
CA PRO A 504 17.77 5.45 21.36
C PRO A 504 16.97 6.79 21.36
N GLU A 505 17.46 7.91 21.86
CA GLU A 505 16.56 8.98 22.26
C GLU A 505 15.90 9.89 21.17
N ASN A 506 14.54 9.84 20.97
CA ASN A 506 13.64 11.02 20.86
C ASN A 506 12.74 11.36 19.62
N ILE A 507 11.51 10.76 19.37
CA ILE A 507 10.41 11.26 18.39
C ILE A 507 8.86 10.83 18.59
N ASP A 508 7.83 11.70 18.27
CA ASP A 508 6.32 11.73 18.06
C ASP A 508 5.65 12.62 16.85
N LEU A 509 4.33 12.97 16.93
CA LEU A 509 3.43 14.07 16.38
C LEU A 509 1.99 13.53 16.25
N TRP A 510 1.90 12.20 16.24
CA TRP A 510 0.87 11.37 16.85
C TRP A 510 0.09 12.09 17.98
N ILE A 511 0.80 12.82 18.85
CA ILE A 511 0.50 13.35 20.19
C ILE A 511 -0.94 13.76 20.57
N GLY A 512 -1.81 14.14 19.64
CA GLY A 512 -3.17 14.57 19.96
C GLY A 512 -4.18 13.44 20.14
N GLY A 513 -4.16 12.40 19.29
CA GLY A 513 -5.18 11.32 19.30
C GLY A 513 -4.88 10.13 20.23
N VAL A 514 -3.77 10.24 20.94
CA VAL A 514 -2.92 9.12 21.35
C VAL A 514 -2.21 9.35 22.67
N ALA A 515 -2.03 10.63 23.02
CA ALA A 515 -1.92 11.08 24.39
C ALA A 515 -3.25 10.90 25.11
N GLU A 516 -4.33 10.56 24.39
CA GLU A 516 -5.53 10.02 25.01
C GLU A 516 -5.21 8.70 25.73
N PRO A 517 -5.61 8.53 27.00
CA PRO A 517 -5.45 7.27 27.71
C PRO A 517 -6.03 6.09 26.93
N ARG A 518 -5.28 4.98 26.90
CA ARG A 518 -5.70 3.74 26.24
C ARG A 518 -7.02 3.23 26.84
N VAL A 519 -7.96 2.81 26.00
CA VAL A 519 -9.17 2.11 26.46
C VAL A 519 -8.82 0.73 27.04
N HIS A 520 -9.66 0.19 27.93
CA HIS A 520 -9.41 -1.10 28.56
C HIS A 520 -9.24 -2.21 27.50
N ASN A 521 -8.12 -2.92 27.54
CA ASN A 521 -7.69 -3.94 26.55
C ASN A 521 -7.44 -3.46 25.10
N GLY A 522 -7.58 -2.16 24.79
CA GLY A 522 -7.29 -1.58 23.48
C GLY A 522 -5.88 -0.99 23.37
N ARG A 523 -5.54 -0.39 22.22
CA ARG A 523 -4.22 0.23 21.95
C ARG A 523 -4.27 1.69 21.52
N ILE A 524 -5.46 2.26 21.46
CA ILE A 524 -5.72 3.63 21.02
C ILE A 524 -6.70 4.31 21.97
N GLY A 525 -6.69 5.65 21.97
CA GLY A 525 -7.68 6.48 22.67
C GLY A 525 -9.08 6.41 22.06
N LYS A 526 -10.06 7.04 22.71
CA LYS A 526 -11.47 7.03 22.29
C LYS A 526 -11.68 7.68 20.92
N LEU A 527 -10.98 8.76 20.62
CA LEU A 527 -11.09 9.46 19.34
C LEU A 527 -10.64 8.56 18.18
N LEU A 528 -9.46 7.97 18.28
CA LEU A 528 -8.94 7.06 17.25
C LEU A 528 -9.78 5.79 17.13
N THR A 529 -10.32 5.29 18.24
CA THR A 529 -11.25 4.14 18.23
C THR A 529 -12.48 4.44 17.39
N CYS A 530 -13.07 5.62 17.54
CA CYS A 530 -14.22 6.04 16.75
C CYS A 530 -13.88 6.15 15.26
N LEU A 531 -12.79 6.85 14.90
CA LEU A 531 -12.40 7.07 13.50
C LEU A 531 -12.04 5.76 12.79
N ILE A 532 -11.23 4.91 13.43
CA ILE A 532 -10.79 3.63 12.87
C ILE A 532 -11.96 2.64 12.83
N GLY A 533 -12.72 2.51 13.93
CA GLY A 533 -13.89 1.64 14.00
C GLY A 533 -14.96 2.00 12.97
N ASN A 534 -15.23 3.30 12.76
CA ASN A 534 -16.17 3.78 11.75
C ASN A 534 -15.71 3.42 10.33
N GLN A 535 -14.43 3.58 10.00
CA GLN A 535 -13.92 3.20 8.67
C GLN A 535 -14.05 1.71 8.42
N PHE A 536 -13.61 0.85 9.36
CA PHE A 536 -13.76 -0.59 9.20
C PHE A 536 -15.23 -1.02 9.15
N ARG A 537 -16.13 -0.36 9.90
CA ARG A 537 -17.57 -0.63 9.77
C ARG A 537 -18.08 -0.33 8.36
N ARG A 538 -17.70 0.81 7.78
CA ARG A 538 -18.11 1.21 6.43
C ARG A 538 -17.55 0.30 5.35
N THR A 539 -16.28 -0.07 5.45
CA THR A 539 -15.65 -1.02 4.53
C THR A 539 -16.27 -2.42 4.63
N ARG A 540 -16.81 -2.81 5.78
CA ARG A 540 -17.56 -4.07 5.95
C ARG A 540 -18.99 -3.99 5.39
N ASP A 541 -19.75 -3.00 5.85
CA ASP A 541 -21.20 -2.93 5.63
C ASP A 541 -21.53 -2.45 4.21
N GLY A 542 -20.67 -1.61 3.61
CA GLY A 542 -20.77 -1.13 2.24
C GLY A 542 -20.12 -2.04 1.18
N ASP A 543 -19.62 -3.22 1.56
CA ASP A 543 -18.96 -4.16 0.67
C ASP A 543 -19.88 -5.33 0.28
N ARG A 544 -20.40 -5.32 -0.95
CA ARG A 544 -21.29 -6.37 -1.50
C ARG A 544 -20.66 -7.77 -1.47
N PHE A 545 -19.33 -7.84 -1.43
CA PHE A 545 -18.56 -9.07 -1.49
C PHE A 545 -17.91 -9.44 -0.13
N PHE A 546 -18.35 -8.84 0.99
CA PHE A 546 -17.88 -9.19 2.33
C PHE A 546 -18.10 -10.69 2.64
N TYR A 547 -17.12 -11.36 3.24
CA TYR A 547 -17.09 -12.83 3.32
C TYR A 547 -18.23 -13.46 4.14
N GLU A 548 -18.84 -12.71 5.07
CA GLU A 548 -20.01 -13.20 5.83
C GLU A 548 -21.32 -13.06 5.05
N GLN A 549 -21.34 -12.38 3.90
CA GLN A 549 -22.54 -12.21 3.09
C GLN A 549 -22.97 -13.55 2.44
N PRO A 550 -24.24 -13.99 2.57
CA PRO A 550 -24.72 -15.27 2.06
C PRO A 550 -24.48 -15.54 0.58
N SER A 551 -24.51 -14.49 -0.25
CA SER A 551 -24.31 -14.59 -1.70
C SER A 551 -22.84 -14.77 -2.13
N VAL A 552 -21.88 -14.60 -1.21
CA VAL A 552 -20.45 -14.61 -1.55
C VAL A 552 -19.86 -16.00 -1.43
N PHE A 553 -20.10 -16.67 -0.30
CA PHE A 553 -19.65 -18.03 -0.02
C PHE A 553 -20.85 -18.89 0.41
N SER A 554 -20.76 -20.21 0.29
CA SER A 554 -21.71 -21.10 0.96
C SER A 554 -21.46 -21.13 2.47
N ASP A 555 -22.41 -21.64 3.27
CA ASP A 555 -22.22 -21.79 4.72
C ASP A 555 -21.02 -22.68 5.06
N ALA A 556 -20.82 -23.77 4.31
CA ALA A 556 -19.69 -24.67 4.49
C ALA A 556 -18.35 -23.97 4.17
N GLN A 557 -18.32 -23.16 3.11
CA GLN A 557 -17.16 -22.34 2.74
C GLN A 557 -16.84 -21.31 3.84
N ARG A 558 -17.86 -20.58 4.34
CA ARG A 558 -17.70 -19.64 5.46
C ARG A 558 -17.18 -20.32 6.72
N ALA A 559 -17.74 -21.48 7.07
CA ALA A 559 -17.31 -22.25 8.24
C ALA A 559 -15.85 -22.69 8.14
N SER A 560 -15.34 -22.94 6.93
CA SER A 560 -13.93 -23.23 6.69
C SER A 560 -13.05 -21.99 6.87
N ILE A 561 -13.41 -20.85 6.25
CA ILE A 561 -12.66 -19.58 6.35
C ILE A 561 -12.57 -19.10 7.81
N LYS A 562 -13.65 -19.22 8.59
CA LYS A 562 -13.69 -18.83 10.02
C LYS A 562 -12.65 -19.54 10.89
N LYS A 563 -12.13 -20.70 10.47
CA LYS A 563 -11.10 -21.46 11.21
C LYS A 563 -9.67 -21.03 10.86
N VAL A 564 -9.46 -20.28 9.78
CA VAL A 564 -8.13 -19.87 9.33
C VAL A 564 -7.53 -18.85 10.31
N THR A 565 -6.25 -19.02 10.63
CA THR A 565 -5.48 -18.05 11.42
C THR A 565 -4.23 -17.65 10.66
N LEU A 566 -3.68 -16.46 10.95
CA LEU A 566 -2.38 -16.06 10.37
C LEU A 566 -1.26 -17.04 10.76
N ALA A 567 -1.33 -17.64 11.94
CA ALA A 567 -0.44 -18.73 12.37
C ALA A 567 -0.47 -19.92 11.40
N ARG A 568 -1.66 -20.31 10.92
CA ARG A 568 -1.79 -21.38 9.91
C ARG A 568 -1.17 -20.98 8.58
N ILE A 569 -1.37 -19.74 8.15
CA ILE A 569 -0.78 -19.24 6.90
C ILE A 569 0.75 -19.27 6.98
N ILE A 570 1.36 -18.86 8.10
CA ILE A 570 2.80 -18.98 8.35
C ILE A 570 3.23 -20.45 8.24
N CYS A 571 2.55 -21.36 8.93
CA CYS A 571 2.87 -22.79 8.92
C CYS A 571 2.74 -23.46 7.54
N ASP A 572 1.83 -23.00 6.68
CA ASP A 572 1.62 -23.59 5.34
C ASP A 572 2.62 -23.08 4.30
N ASN A 573 3.25 -21.93 4.54
CA ASN A 573 3.98 -21.18 3.52
C ASN A 573 5.42 -20.81 3.93
N THR A 574 5.88 -21.33 5.06
CA THR A 574 7.26 -21.20 5.55
C THR A 574 7.76 -22.55 6.06
N LYS A 575 9.04 -22.63 6.46
CA LYS A 575 9.61 -23.79 7.14
C LYS A 575 9.53 -23.70 8.67
N ILE A 576 8.84 -22.70 9.21
CA ILE A 576 8.64 -22.55 10.65
C ILE A 576 7.70 -23.66 11.13
N MET A 577 8.14 -24.42 12.14
CA MET A 577 7.43 -25.59 12.65
C MET A 577 6.67 -25.34 13.95
N GLU A 578 7.00 -24.27 14.67
CA GLU A 578 6.36 -23.87 15.92
C GLU A 578 5.99 -22.39 15.83
N VAL A 579 4.76 -22.05 16.18
CA VAL A 579 4.26 -20.66 16.13
C VAL A 579 3.41 -20.38 17.36
N PRO A 580 3.23 -19.13 17.80
CA PRO A 580 2.35 -18.82 18.92
C PRO A 580 0.90 -19.11 18.55
N LYS A 581 0.07 -19.44 19.56
CA LYS A 581 -1.36 -19.70 19.36
C LYS A 581 -2.09 -18.50 18.74
N ASN A 582 -1.79 -17.30 19.22
CA ASN A 582 -2.21 -16.04 18.62
C ASN A 582 -0.98 -15.21 18.28
N VAL A 583 -0.74 -15.00 17.00
CA VAL A 583 0.46 -14.32 16.49
C VAL A 583 0.46 -12.81 16.74
N PHE A 584 -0.66 -12.21 17.14
CA PHE A 584 -0.77 -10.78 17.44
C PHE A 584 -0.52 -10.43 18.91
N LEU A 585 -0.53 -11.41 19.81
CA LEU A 585 -0.25 -11.20 21.23
C LEU A 585 1.25 -11.32 21.51
N GLY A 586 1.70 -10.56 22.50
CA GLY A 586 3.03 -10.76 23.08
C GLY A 586 3.20 -12.21 23.54
N ASN A 587 4.35 -12.79 23.25
CA ASN A 587 4.59 -14.22 23.40
C ASN A 587 6.03 -14.50 23.83
N HIS A 588 6.23 -15.60 24.57
CA HIS A 588 7.51 -16.04 25.07
C HIS A 588 7.78 -17.48 24.60
N TYR A 589 8.84 -17.66 23.83
CA TYR A 589 9.30 -18.99 23.44
C TYR A 589 10.00 -19.69 24.61
N PRO A 590 9.77 -21.00 24.84
CA PRO A 590 8.87 -21.89 24.11
C PRO A 590 7.43 -21.93 24.65
N ARG A 591 7.17 -21.31 25.81
CA ARG A 591 5.92 -21.44 26.59
C ARG A 591 4.65 -21.22 25.76
N ASP A 592 4.64 -20.18 24.94
CA ASP A 592 3.42 -19.73 24.24
C ASP A 592 3.29 -20.33 22.82
N PHE A 593 4.25 -21.19 22.41
CA PHE A 593 4.38 -21.76 21.08
C PHE A 593 3.80 -23.17 20.98
N VAL A 594 3.23 -23.49 19.81
CA VAL A 594 2.70 -24.81 19.50
C VAL A 594 3.20 -25.27 18.13
N ARG A 595 3.37 -26.58 17.96
CA ARG A 595 3.69 -27.17 16.67
C ARG A 595 2.60 -26.87 15.64
N CYS A 596 3.01 -26.57 14.42
CA CYS A 596 2.14 -26.33 13.27
C CYS A 596 1.14 -27.46 12.97
N SER A 597 1.43 -28.70 13.39
CA SER A 597 0.50 -29.84 13.27
C SER A 597 -0.74 -29.70 14.16
N LYS A 598 -0.68 -28.90 15.22
CA LYS A 598 -1.81 -28.63 16.13
C LYS A 598 -2.70 -27.48 15.66
N ILE A 599 -2.32 -26.79 14.59
CA ILE A 599 -3.06 -25.64 14.07
C ILE A 599 -3.93 -26.10 12.90
N PRO A 600 -5.28 -25.94 12.98
CA PRO A 600 -6.21 -26.40 11.94
C PRO A 600 -5.85 -25.85 10.56
N LYS A 601 -5.91 -26.72 9.54
CA LYS A 601 -5.71 -26.36 8.13
C LYS A 601 -7.00 -25.77 7.54
N LEU A 602 -6.85 -24.93 6.51
CA LEU A 602 -7.96 -24.53 5.66
C LEU A 602 -8.50 -25.76 4.93
N ASP A 603 -9.79 -26.05 5.13
CA ASP A 603 -10.49 -27.12 4.43
C ASP A 603 -11.08 -26.59 3.12
N LEU A 604 -10.56 -27.06 2.00
CA LEU A 604 -11.01 -26.64 0.67
C LEU A 604 -12.10 -27.56 0.08
N ASN A 605 -12.49 -28.65 0.76
CA ASN A 605 -13.54 -29.53 0.26
C ASN A 605 -14.86 -28.83 -0.08
N PRO A 606 -15.31 -27.78 0.65
CA PRO A 606 -16.50 -27.01 0.27
C PRO A 606 -16.44 -26.28 -1.08
N TRP A 607 -15.28 -26.23 -1.74
CA TRP A 607 -15.11 -25.69 -3.11
C TRP A 607 -15.12 -26.77 -4.19
N LYS A 608 -15.30 -28.05 -3.83
CA LYS A 608 -15.37 -29.13 -4.81
C LYS A 608 -16.68 -29.03 -5.60
N VAL A 609 -16.58 -28.95 -6.93
CA VAL A 609 -17.74 -29.00 -7.82
C VAL A 609 -18.04 -30.46 -8.14
N THR A 610 -19.24 -30.94 -7.79
CA THR A 610 -19.74 -32.22 -8.25
C THR A 610 -20.32 -32.06 -9.65
N LYS A 611 -19.96 -32.93 -10.61
CA LYS A 611 -20.70 -33.02 -11.88
C LYS A 611 -22.19 -33.23 -11.57
N PRO A 612 -23.11 -32.59 -12.31
CA PRO A 612 -24.52 -32.95 -12.23
C PRO A 612 -24.65 -34.45 -12.49
N ARG A 613 -25.49 -35.15 -11.72
CA ARG A 613 -25.98 -36.45 -12.17
C ARG A 613 -26.86 -36.17 -13.40
N ASP A 614 -26.71 -36.99 -14.45
CA ASP A 614 -27.58 -36.92 -15.63
C ASP A 614 -29.05 -36.95 -15.18
N GLY A 615 -29.74 -35.80 -15.23
CA GLY A 615 -31.14 -35.68 -14.81
C GLY A 615 -31.60 -34.29 -14.34
N ASP A 616 -30.76 -33.50 -13.69
CA ASP A 616 -31.18 -32.19 -13.13
C ASP A 616 -30.59 -31.02 -13.92
N SER A 617 -31.12 -30.78 -15.12
CA SER A 617 -30.83 -29.58 -15.91
C SER A 617 -31.96 -28.56 -15.78
N LYS A 618 -32.08 -27.91 -14.62
CA LYS A 618 -32.75 -26.60 -14.51
C LYS A 618 -31.97 -25.73 -13.54
N ASP A 619 -31.59 -24.55 -14.02
CA ASP A 619 -30.82 -23.49 -13.33
C ASP A 619 -29.31 -23.68 -13.12
N TRP A 620 -28.54 -23.66 -14.22
CA TRP A 620 -27.24 -22.96 -14.23
C TRP A 620 -27.09 -22.20 -15.55
N THR A 621 -27.01 -20.87 -15.47
CA THR A 621 -26.87 -19.96 -16.61
C THR A 621 -25.49 -20.08 -17.26
N VAL A 622 -25.37 -20.91 -18.30
CA VAL A 622 -24.23 -21.01 -19.24
C VAL A 622 -24.22 -19.84 -20.25
N GLY A 623 -24.59 -18.63 -19.79
CA GLY A 623 -24.64 -17.43 -20.63
C GLY A 623 -23.26 -16.78 -20.82
N GLY A 624 -22.47 -16.70 -19.74
CA GLY A 624 -21.19 -15.97 -19.74
C GLY A 624 -20.10 -16.61 -20.60
N GLU A 625 -19.95 -17.94 -20.57
CA GLU A 625 -18.85 -18.63 -21.25
C GLU A 625 -18.92 -18.53 -22.79
N ARG A 626 -20.12 -18.36 -23.37
CA ARG A 626 -20.30 -18.19 -24.82
C ARG A 626 -19.99 -16.77 -25.28
N GLU A 627 -20.42 -15.76 -24.52
CA GLU A 627 -20.11 -14.35 -24.78
C GLU A 627 -18.62 -14.04 -24.57
N GLU A 628 -17.98 -14.69 -23.59
CA GLU A 628 -16.59 -14.45 -23.22
C GLU A 628 -15.61 -15.10 -24.22
N ARG A 629 -15.92 -16.29 -24.74
CA ARG A 629 -15.19 -16.86 -25.89
C ARG A 629 -15.33 -16.00 -27.15
N ALA A 630 -16.48 -15.36 -27.36
CA ALA A 630 -16.67 -14.44 -28.48
C ALA A 630 -15.85 -13.15 -28.29
N LYS A 631 -15.70 -12.67 -27.05
CA LYS A 631 -14.87 -11.52 -26.69
C LYS A 631 -13.37 -11.81 -26.89
N GLU A 632 -12.86 -12.93 -26.37
CA GLU A 632 -11.46 -13.33 -26.59
C GLU A 632 -11.12 -13.50 -28.07
N ARG A 633 -12.08 -13.94 -28.89
CA ARG A 633 -11.89 -14.08 -30.33
C ARG A 633 -11.78 -12.72 -31.03
N ARG A 634 -12.62 -11.75 -30.64
CA ARG A 634 -12.58 -10.36 -31.15
C ARG A 634 -11.32 -9.62 -30.72
N GLU A 635 -10.85 -9.81 -29.49
CA GLU A 635 -9.61 -9.19 -29.00
C GLU A 635 -8.36 -9.75 -29.69
N ARG A 636 -8.35 -11.04 -30.04
CA ARG A 636 -7.28 -11.63 -30.85
C ARG A 636 -7.29 -11.14 -32.29
N GLU A 637 -8.47 -10.95 -32.89
CA GLU A 637 -8.62 -10.41 -34.24
C GLU A 637 -8.22 -8.92 -34.30
N ALA A 638 -8.53 -8.13 -33.27
CA ALA A 638 -8.08 -6.74 -33.17
C ALA A 638 -6.55 -6.61 -33.02
N ALA A 639 -5.93 -7.45 -32.18
CA ALA A 639 -4.49 -7.45 -31.99
C ALA A 639 -3.71 -7.93 -33.23
N SER A 640 -4.30 -8.77 -34.09
CA SER A 640 -3.68 -9.12 -35.37
C SER A 640 -3.72 -7.98 -36.38
N VAL A 641 -4.77 -7.14 -36.36
CA VAL A 641 -4.91 -5.99 -37.25
C VAL A 641 -3.94 -4.87 -36.86
N GLU A 642 -3.76 -4.60 -35.56
CA GLU A 642 -2.77 -3.60 -35.08
C GLU A 642 -1.32 -3.98 -35.46
N VAL A 643 -0.98 -5.28 -35.44
CA VAL A 643 0.35 -5.77 -35.83
C VAL A 643 0.55 -5.70 -37.35
N GLU A 644 -0.50 -5.92 -38.14
CA GLU A 644 -0.45 -5.73 -39.60
C GLU A 644 -0.31 -4.24 -39.98
N GLU A 645 -0.99 -3.33 -39.28
CA GLU A 645 -0.86 -1.88 -39.47
C GLU A 645 0.52 -1.35 -39.07
N GLU A 646 1.09 -1.81 -37.94
CA GLU A 646 2.47 -1.45 -37.53
C GLU A 646 3.53 -1.95 -38.54
N MET A 647 3.33 -3.14 -39.11
CA MET A 647 4.24 -3.67 -40.14
C MET A 647 4.12 -2.92 -41.47
N GLU A 648 2.93 -2.42 -41.84
CA GLU A 648 2.75 -1.58 -43.02
C GLU A 648 3.35 -0.17 -42.83
N GLU A 649 3.27 0.41 -41.63
CA GLU A 649 3.93 1.69 -41.30
C GLU A 649 5.46 1.59 -41.31
N GLU A 650 6.06 0.52 -40.77
CA GLU A 650 7.51 0.28 -40.86
C GLU A 650 7.97 0.06 -42.32
N SER A 651 7.13 -0.51 -43.17
CA SER A 651 7.45 -0.71 -44.59
C SER A 651 7.41 0.60 -45.41
N ARG A 652 6.58 1.56 -45.00
CA ARG A 652 6.47 2.88 -45.65
C ARG A 652 7.57 3.85 -45.22
N GLY A 653 8.13 3.71 -44.03
CA GLY A 653 9.25 4.52 -43.54
C GLY A 653 10.64 4.13 -44.11
N ALA A 654 10.73 3.07 -44.92
CA ALA A 654 11.99 2.57 -45.46
C ALA A 654 12.33 3.06 -46.88
N TRP A 655 11.50 3.92 -47.50
CA TRP A 655 11.70 4.47 -48.85
C TRP A 655 11.45 5.99 -48.98
N GLU A 656 11.61 6.74 -47.88
CA GLU A 656 11.83 8.20 -47.86
C GLU A 656 13.15 8.48 -47.14
#